data_AF-A0ABC9DCV4-F1
#
_entry.id   AF-A0ABC9DCV4-F1
#
_cell.length_a   1.000
_cell.length_b   1.000
_cell.length_c   1.000
_cell.angle_alpha   90.00
_cell.angle_beta   90.00
_cell.angle_gamma   90.00
#
_symmetry.space_group_name_H-M   'P 1'
#
loop_
_entity.id
_entity.type
_entity.pdbx_description
1 polymer ?
#
loop_
_entity_poly.entity_id
_entity_poly.type
_entity_poly.pdbx_seq_one_letter_code
_entity_poly.pdbx_strand_id
1 'polypeptide(L)'
;MFAHSIPLLLELYEIINGLIMILGNLLRQLDAICSVRDKNVRPLNSFRSFDLRTVFVSLGEGLTVFLLLDEILRHNGNVRSYLSLFSRMMSKVKSEVNIFGMSVEDVDFLDQVVHNLQKIFDSDLFHRLLQVDSPLRASIDLVRSNKKLLDAFYSCFAENSSEIILRIGSSKELPSDRKTILHLVALLLFFISATDETPDKKSMKLLTEMFQMVPVVYIEGGKRIVLSDLMKCYCPPALSSLPPIKEACEAFEIMKNNYLAHLNEMQSRDIQAINDTLSSWSVSFQSAVHPPSRMLTEEWVRHLQKQILQGVVLADRINILVQSMLDLHMHLKVPLRREKAKSLCQMIVSLKSIGDLFNTRGSNIVRSLPHIINIIQSDIEQLIVPLKNKLQSEIAKADQVSKTGFLSLLRRGSAEMETKLIDSLSLVLISLQLLEGAGSSPRQLTLSITVDILHSLGHLDVELCKVRKLLSKFRVLSNFQSLIDERTRCSFLYWRKEMLSTWLSMVYGDACKLSWLQNIVAAFSDGTSLLELGNVGPVALQSYEEDIENALREEVVAPLCRDIETDLRLHVHSTHLKGAVVVNPTKTGVRNLSWYLRMKPLRLPFKLVDVKLLVENHLTYAFYTYSVMPNYDNKRCMN
;
A
#
# COMPACT_ATOMS: atom_id res chain seq x y z
N MET A 1 29.68 7.10 0.04
CA MET A 1 28.23 6.79 0.00
C MET A 1 27.93 5.40 -0.55
N PHE A 2 28.29 5.03 -1.80
CA PHE A 2 27.96 3.69 -2.34
C PHE A 2 28.51 2.50 -1.52
N ALA A 3 29.72 2.63 -0.96
CA ALA A 3 30.28 1.59 -0.08
C ALA A 3 29.40 1.31 1.16
N HIS A 4 28.68 2.32 1.68
CA HIS A 4 27.80 2.15 2.85
C HIS A 4 26.49 1.44 2.49
N SER A 5 26.11 1.41 1.20
CA SER A 5 24.95 0.66 0.72
C SER A 5 25.25 -0.81 0.40
N ILE A 6 26.51 -1.25 0.38
CA ILE A 6 26.87 -2.64 0.03
C ILE A 6 26.20 -3.67 0.95
N PRO A 7 26.15 -3.50 2.29
CA PRO A 7 25.46 -4.46 3.16
C PRO A 7 23.98 -4.65 2.81
N LEU A 8 23.28 -3.56 2.48
CA LEU A 8 21.89 -3.60 2.04
C LEU A 8 21.72 -4.37 0.72
N LEU A 9 22.64 -4.16 -0.24
CA LEU A 9 22.60 -4.86 -1.53
C LEU A 9 22.91 -6.35 -1.38
N LEU A 10 23.75 -6.73 -0.41
CA LEU A 10 24.02 -8.12 -0.05
C LEU A 10 22.81 -8.80 0.58
N GLU A 11 22.17 -8.15 1.54
CA GLU A 11 20.93 -8.65 2.14
C GLU A 11 19.84 -8.83 1.07
N LEU A 12 19.71 -7.86 0.16
CA LEU A 12 18.83 -7.96 -0.99
C LEU A 12 19.15 -9.19 -1.86
N TYR A 13 20.43 -9.44 -2.13
CA TYR A 13 20.86 -10.61 -2.91
C TYR A 13 20.46 -11.93 -2.25
N GLU A 14 20.68 -12.07 -0.95
CA GLU A 14 20.32 -13.27 -0.19
C GLU A 14 18.80 -13.50 -0.18
N ILE A 15 18.02 -12.44 0.04
CA ILE A 15 16.56 -12.49 0.01
C ILE A 15 16.06 -12.93 -1.37
N ILE A 16 16.61 -12.36 -2.45
CA ILE A 16 16.23 -12.73 -3.82
C ILE A 16 16.49 -14.21 -4.09
N ASN A 17 17.68 -14.72 -3.75
CA ASN A 17 18.01 -16.13 -3.95
C ASN A 17 17.13 -17.06 -3.10
N GLY A 18 16.87 -16.70 -1.84
CA GLY A 18 15.96 -17.43 -0.96
C GLY A 18 14.56 -17.50 -1.54
N LEU A 19 14.04 -16.37 -2.05
CA LEU A 19 12.72 -16.28 -2.67
C LEU A 19 12.63 -17.17 -3.93
N ILE A 20 13.66 -17.16 -4.77
CA ILE A 20 13.74 -18.04 -5.96
C ILE A 20 13.58 -19.51 -5.56
N MET A 21 14.28 -19.96 -4.51
CA MET A 21 14.20 -21.33 -4.03
C MET A 21 12.82 -21.68 -3.46
N ILE A 22 12.21 -20.75 -2.72
CA ILE A 22 10.86 -20.92 -2.16
C ILE A 22 9.82 -21.06 -3.29
N LEU A 23 9.86 -20.17 -4.29
CA LEU A 23 8.96 -20.22 -5.44
C LEU A 23 9.16 -21.51 -6.24
N GLY A 24 10.40 -21.95 -6.41
CA GLY A 24 10.71 -23.20 -7.11
C GLY A 24 10.15 -24.43 -6.42
N ASN A 25 10.23 -24.48 -5.10
CA ASN A 25 9.64 -25.54 -4.29
C ASN A 25 8.11 -25.50 -4.34
N LEU A 26 7.50 -24.31 -4.26
CA LEU A 26 6.05 -24.14 -4.36
C LEU A 26 5.52 -24.64 -5.70
N LEU A 27 6.19 -24.30 -6.81
CA LEU A 27 5.83 -24.77 -8.14
C LEU A 27 5.92 -26.30 -8.27
N ARG A 28 6.96 -26.94 -7.69
CA ARG A 28 7.08 -28.42 -7.68
C ARG A 28 5.97 -29.07 -6.87
N GLN A 29 5.58 -28.47 -5.74
CA GLN A 29 4.46 -28.96 -4.94
C GLN A 29 3.14 -28.84 -5.68
N LEU A 30 2.90 -27.70 -6.34
CA LEU A 30 1.72 -27.49 -7.18
C LEU A 30 1.67 -28.48 -8.35
N ASP A 31 2.79 -28.65 -9.04
CA ASP A 31 2.91 -29.65 -10.11
C ASP A 31 2.61 -31.06 -9.58
N ALA A 32 3.23 -31.47 -8.46
CA ALA A 32 2.98 -32.77 -7.87
C ALA A 32 1.49 -32.98 -7.53
N ILE A 33 0.83 -31.98 -6.93
CA ILE A 33 -0.60 -32.03 -6.61
C ILE A 33 -1.45 -32.22 -7.88
N CYS A 34 -1.14 -31.49 -8.96
CA CYS A 34 -1.88 -31.56 -10.22
C CYS A 34 -1.57 -32.84 -11.03
N SER A 35 -0.32 -33.31 -11.00
CA SER A 35 0.20 -34.48 -11.74
C SER A 35 -0.21 -35.82 -11.11
N VAL A 36 -0.37 -35.89 -9.79
CA VAL A 36 -0.80 -37.12 -9.10
C VAL A 36 -2.20 -37.60 -9.56
N ARG A 37 -3.01 -36.71 -10.13
CA ARG A 37 -4.30 -37.05 -10.78
C ARG A 37 -4.15 -37.98 -11.99
N ASP A 38 -3.03 -37.94 -12.73
CA ASP A 38 -2.85 -38.82 -13.91
C ASP A 38 -2.53 -40.26 -13.54
N LYS A 39 -2.04 -40.51 -12.32
CA LYS A 39 -1.68 -41.86 -11.87
C LYS A 39 -2.82 -42.59 -11.17
N ASN A 40 -4.02 -41.99 -11.07
CA ASN A 40 -5.16 -42.51 -10.30
C ASN A 40 -4.79 -42.86 -8.84
N VAL A 41 -3.82 -42.16 -8.25
CA VAL A 41 -3.30 -42.45 -6.91
C VAL A 41 -4.15 -41.70 -5.88
N ARG A 42 -4.70 -42.44 -4.91
CA ARG A 42 -5.40 -41.89 -3.73
C ARG A 42 -4.40 -41.06 -2.90
N PRO A 43 -4.77 -39.89 -2.37
CA PRO A 43 -6.13 -39.41 -2.09
C PRO A 43 -6.69 -38.36 -3.08
N LEU A 44 -5.92 -37.90 -4.07
CA LEU A 44 -6.24 -36.68 -4.85
C LEU A 44 -7.32 -36.85 -5.95
N ASN A 45 -7.89 -38.04 -6.12
CA ASN A 45 -9.05 -38.26 -7.00
C ASN A 45 -10.34 -37.63 -6.43
N SER A 46 -10.32 -37.19 -5.17
CA SER A 46 -11.47 -36.61 -4.47
C SER A 46 -11.91 -35.23 -5.04
N PHE A 47 -11.00 -34.49 -5.68
CA PHE A 47 -11.22 -33.11 -6.14
C PHE A 47 -11.97 -33.00 -7.48
N ARG A 48 -13.00 -32.16 -7.53
CA ARG A 48 -13.78 -31.87 -8.75
C ARG A 48 -13.06 -30.86 -9.66
N SER A 49 -12.45 -29.86 -9.03
CA SER A 49 -11.56 -28.84 -9.60
C SER A 49 -10.54 -28.46 -8.52
N PHE A 50 -9.39 -27.89 -8.88
CA PHE A 50 -8.47 -27.30 -7.90
C PHE A 50 -8.67 -25.79 -7.88
N ASP A 51 -9.55 -25.30 -7.00
CA ASP A 51 -9.56 -23.89 -6.59
C ASP A 51 -8.43 -23.70 -5.58
N LEU A 52 -7.24 -23.32 -6.08
CA LEU A 52 -6.07 -23.00 -5.26
C LEU A 52 -5.81 -21.49 -5.25
N ARG A 53 -6.89 -20.70 -5.17
CA ARG A 53 -6.85 -19.24 -5.23
C ARG A 53 -5.80 -18.61 -4.33
N THR A 54 -5.80 -18.95 -3.04
CA THR A 54 -4.87 -18.37 -2.06
C THR A 54 -3.41 -18.68 -2.41
N VAL A 55 -3.15 -19.88 -2.93
CA VAL A 55 -1.79 -20.31 -3.31
C VAL A 55 -1.31 -19.57 -4.55
N PHE A 56 -2.15 -19.45 -5.58
CA PHE A 56 -1.83 -18.70 -6.80
C PHE A 56 -1.62 -17.20 -6.53
N VAL A 57 -2.45 -16.58 -5.69
CA VAL A 57 -2.27 -15.17 -5.31
C VAL A 57 -0.95 -14.98 -4.53
N SER A 58 -0.59 -15.90 -3.65
CA SER A 58 0.68 -15.86 -2.91
C SER A 58 1.89 -16.06 -3.83
N LEU A 59 1.77 -16.93 -4.84
CA LEU A 59 2.77 -17.09 -5.90
C LEU A 59 2.93 -15.79 -6.70
N GLY A 60 1.83 -15.13 -7.07
CA GLY A 60 1.84 -13.83 -7.74
C GLY A 60 2.46 -12.71 -6.90
N GLU A 61 2.25 -12.72 -5.58
CA GLU A 61 2.88 -11.78 -4.64
C GLU A 61 4.41 -11.93 -4.64
N GLY A 62 4.91 -13.17 -4.57
CA GLY A 62 6.35 -13.45 -4.67
C GLY A 62 6.95 -13.06 -6.02
N LEU A 63 6.26 -13.35 -7.13
CA LEU A 63 6.69 -12.95 -8.48
C LEU A 63 6.71 -11.43 -8.67
N THR A 64 5.78 -10.72 -8.03
CA THR A 64 5.71 -9.25 -8.11
C THR A 64 6.98 -8.61 -7.59
N VAL A 65 7.60 -9.16 -6.52
CA VAL A 65 8.86 -8.62 -5.95
C VAL A 65 9.95 -8.44 -7.02
N PHE A 66 10.11 -9.40 -7.93
CA PHE A 66 11.09 -9.32 -9.01
C PHE A 66 10.76 -8.20 -10.01
N LEU A 67 9.48 -8.05 -10.39
CA LEU A 67 9.04 -6.96 -11.25
C LEU A 67 9.26 -5.59 -10.59
N LEU A 68 9.04 -5.49 -9.28
CA LEU A 68 9.27 -4.25 -8.52
C LEU A 68 10.74 -3.87 -8.53
N LEU A 69 11.61 -4.83 -8.24
CA LEU A 69 13.06 -4.61 -8.19
C LEU A 69 13.59 -4.19 -9.56
N ASP A 70 13.17 -4.87 -10.63
CA ASP A 70 13.54 -4.49 -11.98
C ASP A 70 13.07 -3.07 -12.33
N GLU A 71 11.85 -2.71 -11.93
CA GLU A 71 11.31 -1.37 -12.19
C GLU A 71 12.02 -0.28 -11.38
N ILE A 72 12.44 -0.58 -10.15
CA ILE A 72 13.25 0.32 -9.32
C ILE A 72 14.63 0.52 -9.97
N LEU A 73 15.28 -0.57 -10.39
CA LEU A 73 16.60 -0.55 -11.02
C LEU A 73 16.58 0.17 -12.37
N ARG A 74 15.55 -0.05 -13.20
CA ARG A 74 15.37 0.60 -14.51
C ARG A 74 15.25 2.11 -14.40
N HIS A 75 14.59 2.59 -13.36
CA HIS A 75 14.43 4.03 -13.11
C HIS A 75 15.63 4.67 -12.41
N ASN A 76 16.53 3.87 -11.83
CA ASN A 76 17.67 4.37 -11.06
C ASN A 76 19.00 4.02 -11.73
N GLY A 77 19.27 4.70 -12.86
CA GLY A 77 20.53 4.50 -13.61
C GLY A 77 21.80 4.82 -12.81
N ASN A 78 21.68 5.57 -11.71
CA ASN A 78 22.80 5.90 -10.83
C ASN A 78 23.33 4.67 -10.08
N VAL A 79 22.49 3.68 -9.75
CA VAL A 79 22.95 2.48 -9.03
C VAL A 79 23.95 1.70 -9.90
N ARG A 80 23.63 1.52 -11.18
CA ARG A 80 24.51 0.83 -12.14
C ARG A 80 25.80 1.62 -12.36
N SER A 81 25.73 2.94 -12.49
CA SER A 81 26.92 3.77 -12.67
C SER A 81 27.82 3.71 -11.43
N TYR A 82 27.27 3.84 -10.21
CA TYR A 82 28.05 3.76 -8.98
C TYR A 82 28.66 2.38 -8.74
N LEU A 83 27.94 1.30 -9.07
CA LEU A 83 28.50 -0.05 -8.98
C LEU A 83 29.66 -0.24 -9.95
N SER A 84 29.55 0.24 -11.20
CA SER A 84 30.65 0.17 -12.17
C SER A 84 31.89 0.96 -11.72
N LEU A 85 31.68 2.14 -11.10
CA LEU A 85 32.75 2.94 -10.51
C LEU A 85 33.42 2.21 -9.34
N PHE A 86 32.62 1.55 -8.50
CA PHE A 86 33.11 0.77 -7.37
C PHE A 86 33.89 -0.48 -7.82
N SER A 87 33.41 -1.19 -8.83
CA SER A 87 34.12 -2.31 -9.46
C SER A 87 35.48 -1.88 -10.01
N ARG A 88 35.54 -0.76 -10.74
CA ARG A 88 36.80 -0.21 -11.25
C ARG A 88 37.77 0.20 -10.12
N MET A 89 37.24 0.71 -9.01
CA MET A 89 38.04 0.99 -7.82
C MET A 89 38.60 -0.31 -7.23
N MET A 90 37.79 -1.38 -7.14
CA MET A 90 38.23 -2.67 -6.63
C MET A 90 39.37 -3.26 -7.45
N SER A 91 39.30 -3.14 -8.79
CA SER A 91 40.39 -3.57 -9.67
C SER A 91 41.73 -2.86 -9.37
N LYS A 92 41.69 -1.58 -8.95
CA LYS A 92 42.89 -0.84 -8.54
C LYS A 92 43.38 -1.24 -7.15
N VAL A 93 42.46 -1.45 -6.21
CA VAL A 93 42.81 -1.94 -4.85
C VAL A 93 43.47 -3.31 -4.94
N LYS A 94 43.00 -4.18 -5.84
CA LYS A 94 43.59 -5.50 -6.12
C LYS A 94 45.00 -5.42 -6.72
N SER A 95 45.33 -4.38 -7.48
CA SER A 95 46.70 -4.17 -7.97
C SER A 95 47.66 -3.58 -6.92
N GLU A 96 47.13 -2.96 -5.85
CA GLU A 96 47.88 -2.18 -4.87
C GLU A 96 47.57 -2.59 -3.41
N VAL A 97 47.32 -3.89 -3.16
CA VAL A 97 46.83 -4.41 -1.86
C VAL A 97 47.68 -3.96 -0.67
N ASN A 98 49.01 -3.91 -0.84
CA ASN A 98 49.97 -3.53 0.21
C ASN A 98 49.83 -2.06 0.65
N ILE A 99 49.30 -1.18 -0.21
CA ILE A 99 49.13 0.26 0.09
C ILE A 99 47.88 0.49 0.94
N PHE A 100 46.85 -0.34 0.77
CA PHE A 100 45.56 -0.19 1.46
C PHE A 100 45.46 -0.99 2.77
N GLY A 101 46.49 -1.78 3.12
CA GLY A 101 46.52 -2.53 4.38
C GLY A 101 45.43 -3.59 4.53
N MET A 102 44.92 -4.11 3.41
CA MET A 102 43.88 -5.15 3.38
C MET A 102 44.50 -6.55 3.16
N SER A 103 43.84 -7.61 3.63
CA SER A 103 44.23 -8.97 3.28
C SER A 103 43.79 -9.29 1.83
N VAL A 104 44.55 -10.15 1.14
CA VAL A 104 44.22 -10.56 -0.23
C VAL A 104 42.87 -11.30 -0.26
N GLU A 105 42.58 -12.09 0.77
CA GLU A 105 41.34 -12.85 0.91
C GLU A 105 40.11 -11.94 1.02
N ASP A 106 40.18 -10.87 1.82
CA ASP A 106 39.08 -9.92 1.98
C ASP A 106 38.79 -9.15 0.68
N VAL A 107 39.85 -8.79 -0.07
CA VAL A 107 39.73 -8.11 -1.36
C VAL A 107 39.09 -9.02 -2.40
N ASP A 108 39.50 -10.28 -2.46
CA ASP A 108 38.91 -11.26 -3.40
C ASP A 108 37.46 -11.59 -3.06
N PHE A 109 37.11 -11.71 -1.78
CA PHE A 109 35.73 -11.88 -1.35
C PHE A 109 34.85 -10.69 -1.77
N LEU A 110 35.33 -9.46 -1.53
CA LEU A 110 34.60 -8.25 -1.88
C LEU A 110 34.45 -8.08 -3.40
N ASP A 111 35.48 -8.43 -4.18
CA ASP A 111 35.44 -8.45 -5.65
C ASP A 111 34.39 -9.44 -6.18
N GLN A 112 34.31 -10.64 -5.59
CA GLN A 112 33.29 -11.63 -5.91
C GLN A 112 31.87 -11.13 -5.59
N VAL A 113 31.68 -10.46 -4.45
CA VAL A 113 30.42 -9.83 -4.07
C VAL A 113 29.99 -8.78 -5.10
N VAL A 114 30.91 -7.88 -5.47
CA VAL A 114 30.64 -6.82 -6.45
C VAL A 114 30.28 -7.42 -7.80
N HIS A 115 30.98 -8.48 -8.23
CA HIS A 115 30.68 -9.19 -9.46
C HIS A 115 29.28 -9.83 -9.44
N ASN A 116 28.89 -10.47 -8.33
CA ASN A 116 27.56 -11.06 -8.17
C ASN A 116 26.45 -9.99 -8.22
N LEU A 117 26.65 -8.85 -7.56
CA LEU A 117 25.73 -7.71 -7.62
C LEU A 117 25.63 -7.12 -9.02
N GLN A 118 26.75 -7.02 -9.73
CA GLN A 118 26.78 -6.51 -11.09
C GLN A 118 26.02 -7.43 -12.04
N LYS A 119 26.23 -8.74 -11.91
CA LYS A 119 25.45 -9.74 -12.63
C LYS A 119 23.96 -9.54 -12.42
N ILE A 120 23.49 -9.21 -11.20
CA ILE A 120 22.07 -8.98 -10.89
C ILE A 120 21.54 -7.71 -11.53
N PHE A 121 22.27 -6.60 -11.45
CA PHE A 121 21.77 -5.31 -11.96
C PHE A 121 21.88 -5.16 -13.48
N ASP A 122 22.70 -5.98 -14.14
CA ASP A 122 22.84 -5.97 -15.60
C ASP A 122 21.76 -6.79 -16.32
N SER A 123 21.08 -7.71 -15.62
CA SER A 123 19.95 -8.48 -16.19
C SER A 123 18.62 -8.09 -15.55
N ASP A 124 17.53 -8.07 -16.32
CA ASP A 124 16.18 -8.06 -15.73
C ASP A 124 15.97 -9.36 -14.92
N LEU A 125 15.75 -9.22 -13.61
CA LEU A 125 15.62 -10.32 -12.66
C LEU A 125 14.42 -11.21 -12.97
N PHE A 126 13.31 -10.61 -13.42
CA PHE A 126 12.14 -11.37 -13.83
C PHE A 126 12.44 -12.26 -15.04
N HIS A 127 13.13 -11.75 -16.05
CA HIS A 127 13.58 -12.55 -17.20
C HIS A 127 14.58 -13.62 -16.79
N ARG A 128 15.48 -13.32 -15.85
CA ARG A 128 16.42 -14.32 -15.29
C ARG A 128 15.71 -15.52 -14.69
N LEU A 129 14.55 -15.35 -14.06
CA LEU A 129 13.76 -16.49 -13.54
C LEU A 129 13.45 -17.51 -14.64
N LEU A 130 13.28 -17.04 -15.88
CA LEU A 130 12.84 -17.80 -17.04
C LEU A 130 14.02 -18.32 -17.91
N GLN A 131 15.23 -17.83 -17.68
CA GLN A 131 16.43 -18.22 -18.43
C GLN A 131 16.87 -19.67 -18.19
N VAL A 132 17.65 -20.22 -19.13
CA VAL A 132 18.13 -21.62 -19.11
C VAL A 132 18.96 -21.92 -17.86
N ASP A 133 19.78 -20.97 -17.41
CA ASP A 133 20.65 -21.12 -16.23
C ASP A 133 19.91 -20.90 -14.89
N SER A 134 18.60 -20.72 -14.92
CA SER A 134 17.80 -20.46 -13.72
C SER A 134 17.66 -21.72 -12.86
N PRO A 135 17.79 -21.62 -11.52
CA PRO A 135 17.48 -22.72 -10.62
C PRO A 135 15.98 -23.12 -10.65
N LEU A 136 15.13 -22.26 -11.23
CA LEU A 136 13.72 -22.55 -11.46
C LEU A 136 13.46 -23.35 -12.73
N ARG A 137 14.45 -23.55 -13.61
CA ARG A 137 14.23 -24.15 -14.93
C ARG A 137 13.57 -25.52 -14.84
N ALA A 138 14.06 -26.38 -13.96
CA ALA A 138 13.46 -27.70 -13.72
C ALA A 138 11.99 -27.61 -13.29
N SER A 139 11.64 -26.62 -12.47
CA SER A 139 10.25 -26.37 -12.05
C SER A 139 9.40 -25.81 -13.20
N ILE A 140 9.96 -24.96 -14.06
CA ILE A 140 9.28 -24.40 -15.24
C ILE A 140 8.97 -25.46 -16.28
N ASP A 141 9.90 -26.38 -16.53
CA ASP A 141 9.70 -27.48 -17.48
C ASP A 141 8.57 -28.42 -17.01
N LEU A 142 8.42 -28.63 -15.70
CA LEU A 142 7.27 -29.34 -15.13
C LEU A 142 5.96 -28.60 -15.40
N VAL A 143 5.91 -27.29 -15.12
CA VAL A 143 4.73 -26.43 -15.38
C VAL A 143 4.31 -26.48 -16.84
N ARG A 144 5.26 -26.38 -17.77
CA ARG A 144 4.98 -26.43 -19.22
C ARG A 144 4.33 -27.75 -19.65
N SER A 145 4.72 -28.85 -19.01
CA SER A 145 4.18 -30.17 -19.32
C SER A 145 2.78 -30.43 -18.73
N ASN A 146 2.36 -29.66 -17.72
CA ASN A 146 1.16 -29.94 -16.93
C ASN A 146 -0.04 -29.06 -17.32
N LYS A 147 -0.84 -29.52 -18.28
CA LYS A 147 -2.04 -28.80 -18.75
C LYS A 147 -3.06 -28.52 -17.65
N LYS A 148 -3.22 -29.42 -16.66
CA LYS A 148 -4.21 -29.25 -15.58
C LYS A 148 -3.83 -28.10 -14.64
N LEU A 149 -2.53 -27.91 -14.40
CA LEU A 149 -2.03 -26.78 -13.64
C LEU A 149 -2.35 -25.47 -14.36
N LEU A 150 -2.14 -25.41 -15.68
CA LEU A 150 -2.47 -24.25 -16.51
C LEU A 150 -3.97 -23.95 -16.50
N ASP A 151 -4.82 -24.96 -16.65
CA ASP A 151 -6.28 -24.80 -16.59
C ASP A 151 -6.74 -24.25 -15.22
N ALA A 152 -6.16 -24.76 -14.13
CA ALA A 152 -6.43 -24.28 -12.78
C ALA A 152 -5.99 -22.82 -12.60
N PHE A 153 -4.82 -22.46 -13.16
CA PHE A 153 -4.34 -21.08 -13.17
C PHE A 153 -5.29 -20.14 -13.93
N TYR A 154 -5.65 -20.43 -15.19
CA TYR A 154 -6.51 -19.57 -15.98
C TYR A 154 -7.91 -19.42 -15.37
N SER A 155 -8.44 -20.48 -14.76
CA SER A 155 -9.71 -20.44 -14.02
C SER A 155 -9.61 -19.50 -12.81
N CYS A 156 -8.56 -19.66 -12.00
CA CYS A 156 -8.27 -18.80 -10.85
C CYS A 156 -8.08 -17.33 -11.27
N PHE A 157 -7.33 -17.07 -12.33
CA PHE A 157 -7.13 -15.73 -12.88
C PHE A 157 -8.45 -15.09 -13.28
N ALA A 158 -9.29 -15.82 -14.01
CA ALA A 158 -10.56 -15.31 -14.51
C ALA A 158 -11.55 -14.98 -13.38
N GLU A 159 -11.68 -15.85 -12.39
CA GLU A 159 -12.56 -15.65 -11.23
C GLU A 159 -12.11 -14.47 -10.36
N ASN A 160 -10.82 -14.40 -10.03
CA ASN A 160 -10.25 -13.34 -9.21
C ASN A 160 -10.37 -11.97 -9.88
N SER A 161 -10.03 -11.90 -11.16
CA SER A 161 -10.09 -10.66 -11.93
C SER A 161 -11.54 -10.17 -12.02
N SER A 162 -12.48 -11.07 -12.30
CA SER A 162 -13.91 -10.73 -12.39
C SER A 162 -14.45 -10.20 -11.06
N GLU A 163 -14.11 -10.82 -9.92
CA GLU A 163 -14.52 -10.35 -8.60
C GLU A 163 -13.93 -8.98 -8.25
N ILE A 164 -12.66 -8.75 -8.59
CA ILE A 164 -11.95 -7.49 -8.33
C ILE A 164 -12.51 -6.34 -9.18
N ILE A 165 -12.74 -6.57 -10.47
CA ILE A 165 -13.26 -5.55 -11.40
C ILE A 165 -14.63 -5.03 -10.92
N LEU A 166 -15.50 -5.89 -10.38
CA LEU A 166 -16.83 -5.49 -9.90
C LEU A 166 -16.83 -4.56 -8.68
N ARG A 167 -15.73 -4.46 -7.93
CA ARG A 167 -15.64 -3.66 -6.70
C ARG A 167 -14.74 -2.43 -6.81
N ILE A 168 -13.82 -2.38 -7.77
CA ILE A 168 -12.94 -1.23 -7.99
C ILE A 168 -13.77 0.03 -8.26
N GLY A 169 -13.37 1.13 -7.63
CA GLY A 169 -14.06 2.42 -7.76
C GLY A 169 -15.34 2.54 -6.93
N SER A 170 -15.74 1.48 -6.20
CA SER A 170 -16.89 1.50 -5.32
C SER A 170 -16.50 1.71 -3.85
N SER A 171 -17.48 1.98 -2.98
CA SER A 171 -17.27 2.02 -1.52
C SER A 171 -16.91 0.66 -0.88
N LYS A 172 -16.87 -0.41 -1.68
CA LYS A 172 -16.53 -1.78 -1.26
C LYS A 172 -15.13 -2.21 -1.73
N GLU A 173 -14.37 -1.34 -2.39
CA GLU A 173 -12.97 -1.60 -2.75
C GLU A 173 -12.17 -1.86 -1.46
N LEU A 174 -11.45 -2.99 -1.40
CA LEU A 174 -10.59 -3.32 -0.27
C LEU A 174 -9.17 -2.77 -0.50
N PRO A 175 -8.43 -2.44 0.57
CA PRO A 175 -7.08 -1.88 0.46
C PRO A 175 -6.06 -2.74 -0.30
N SER A 176 -6.30 -4.05 -0.40
CA SER A 176 -5.42 -5.01 -1.09
C SER A 176 -5.74 -5.19 -2.57
N ASP A 177 -6.86 -4.65 -3.07
CA ASP A 177 -7.40 -5.05 -4.37
C ASP A 177 -6.51 -4.63 -5.54
N ARG A 178 -6.04 -3.38 -5.54
CA ARG A 178 -5.12 -2.88 -6.57
C ARG A 178 -3.75 -3.56 -6.53
N LYS A 179 -3.25 -3.91 -5.34
CA LYS A 179 -2.03 -4.74 -5.21
C LYS A 179 -2.27 -6.15 -5.78
N THR A 180 -3.45 -6.73 -5.53
CA THR A 180 -3.81 -8.05 -6.05
C THR A 180 -3.89 -8.06 -7.58
N ILE A 181 -4.35 -6.97 -8.22
CA ILE A 181 -4.30 -6.82 -9.69
C ILE A 181 -2.86 -6.98 -10.19
N LEU A 182 -1.91 -6.30 -9.55
CA LEU A 182 -0.50 -6.43 -9.89
C LEU A 182 0.01 -7.86 -9.71
N HIS A 183 -0.37 -8.54 -8.63
CA HIS A 183 -0.02 -9.96 -8.40
C HIS A 183 -0.58 -10.87 -9.50
N LEU A 184 -1.81 -10.63 -9.96
CA LEU A 184 -2.45 -11.39 -11.04
C LEU A 184 -1.76 -11.13 -12.39
N VAL A 185 -1.36 -9.89 -12.67
CA VAL A 185 -0.61 -9.54 -13.89
C VAL A 185 0.78 -10.20 -13.87
N ALA A 186 1.48 -10.17 -12.73
CA ALA A 186 2.78 -10.83 -12.56
C ALA A 186 2.67 -12.35 -12.78
N LEU A 187 1.63 -12.96 -12.23
CA LEU A 187 1.33 -14.38 -12.39
C LEU A 187 1.05 -14.72 -13.86
N LEU A 188 0.22 -13.92 -14.53
CA LEU A 188 -0.08 -14.10 -15.96
C LEU A 188 1.17 -13.99 -16.84
N LEU A 189 2.02 -12.98 -16.59
CA LEU A 189 3.30 -12.82 -17.30
C LEU A 189 4.21 -14.02 -17.12
N PHE A 190 4.28 -14.56 -15.90
CA PHE A 190 5.09 -15.74 -15.62
C PHE A 190 4.59 -16.98 -16.38
N PHE A 191 3.28 -17.27 -16.34
CA PHE A 191 2.73 -18.44 -17.03
C PHE A 191 2.83 -18.32 -18.54
N ILE A 192 2.55 -17.14 -19.10
CA ILE A 192 2.71 -16.87 -20.53
C ILE A 192 4.16 -17.13 -20.98
N SER A 193 5.13 -16.63 -20.22
CA SER A 193 6.54 -16.77 -20.57
C SER A 193 7.09 -18.17 -20.30
N ALA A 194 6.47 -18.93 -19.40
CA ALA A 194 6.84 -20.32 -19.13
C ALA A 194 6.38 -21.26 -20.25
N THR A 195 5.18 -21.04 -20.80
CA THR A 195 4.57 -21.94 -21.80
C THR A 195 4.81 -21.51 -23.24
N ASP A 196 5.14 -20.24 -23.49
CA ASP A 196 5.12 -19.60 -24.82
C ASP A 196 3.74 -19.71 -25.53
N GLU A 197 2.68 -20.05 -24.78
CA GLU A 197 1.31 -20.17 -25.31
C GLU A 197 0.55 -18.85 -25.19
N THR A 198 -0.33 -18.60 -26.17
CA THR A 198 -1.21 -17.43 -26.15
C THR A 198 -2.27 -17.61 -25.06
N PRO A 199 -2.49 -16.62 -24.17
CA PRO A 199 -3.58 -16.66 -23.20
C PRO A 199 -4.94 -16.72 -23.90
N ASP A 200 -5.93 -17.31 -23.23
CA ASP A 200 -7.27 -17.46 -23.77
C ASP A 200 -8.00 -16.11 -23.93
N LYS A 201 -8.98 -16.06 -24.84
CA LYS A 201 -9.73 -14.83 -25.17
C LYS A 201 -10.41 -14.19 -23.96
N LYS A 202 -10.83 -14.99 -22.96
CA LYS A 202 -11.49 -14.47 -21.74
C LYS A 202 -10.47 -13.79 -20.83
N SER A 203 -9.33 -14.42 -20.56
CA SER A 203 -8.25 -13.80 -19.77
C SER A 203 -7.73 -12.52 -20.42
N MET A 204 -7.60 -12.52 -21.76
CA MET A 204 -7.20 -11.33 -22.51
C MET A 204 -8.19 -10.17 -22.38
N LYS A 205 -9.51 -10.45 -22.42
CA LYS A 205 -10.53 -9.43 -22.21
C LYS A 205 -10.46 -8.85 -20.79
N LEU A 206 -10.34 -9.72 -19.77
CA LEU A 206 -10.24 -9.30 -18.38
C LEU A 206 -8.98 -8.46 -18.13
N LEU A 207 -7.85 -8.80 -18.76
CA LEU A 207 -6.63 -8.01 -18.68
C LEU A 207 -6.82 -6.59 -19.24
N THR A 208 -7.47 -6.46 -20.39
CA THR A 208 -7.78 -5.14 -20.97
C THR A 208 -8.70 -4.32 -20.07
N GLU A 209 -9.72 -4.95 -19.48
CA GLU A 209 -10.60 -4.29 -18.50
C GLU A 209 -9.81 -3.82 -17.25
N MET A 210 -8.88 -4.64 -16.75
CA MET A 210 -7.99 -4.26 -15.63
C MET A 210 -7.13 -3.04 -15.98
N PHE A 211 -6.56 -2.97 -17.19
CA PHE A 211 -5.77 -1.83 -17.62
C PHE A 211 -6.60 -0.55 -17.73
N GLN A 212 -7.84 -0.65 -18.24
CA GLN A 212 -8.74 0.50 -18.34
C GLN A 212 -9.15 1.05 -16.97
N MET A 213 -9.44 0.17 -16.01
CA MET A 213 -9.91 0.56 -14.67
C MET A 213 -8.79 1.00 -13.74
N VAL A 214 -7.63 0.31 -13.80
CA VAL A 214 -6.46 0.55 -12.95
C VAL A 214 -5.21 0.58 -13.84
N PRO A 215 -4.99 1.66 -14.60
CA PRO A 215 -3.80 1.76 -15.47
C PRO A 215 -2.49 1.84 -14.68
N VAL A 216 -2.59 2.30 -13.43
CA VAL A 216 -1.47 2.58 -12.55
C VAL A 216 -1.71 2.02 -11.16
N VAL A 217 -0.69 1.35 -10.62
CA VAL A 217 -0.65 0.85 -9.25
C VAL A 217 0.49 1.54 -8.51
N TYR A 218 0.23 2.00 -7.28
CA TYR A 218 1.20 2.64 -6.42
C TYR A 218 1.69 1.67 -5.34
N ILE A 219 2.99 1.69 -5.09
CA ILE A 219 3.64 0.95 -4.01
C ILE A 219 4.08 1.94 -2.91
N GLU A 220 4.54 1.39 -1.79
CA GLU A 220 5.18 2.13 -0.72
C GLU A 220 6.24 3.11 -1.23
N GLY A 221 6.27 4.30 -0.63
CA GLY A 221 7.11 5.42 -1.05
C GLY A 221 6.62 6.17 -2.30
N GLY A 222 5.45 5.84 -2.83
CA GLY A 222 4.85 6.55 -3.98
C GLY A 222 5.44 6.14 -5.33
N LYS A 223 6.12 4.99 -5.39
CA LYS A 223 6.64 4.46 -6.66
C LYS A 223 5.46 4.02 -7.54
N ARG A 224 5.38 4.60 -8.73
CA ARG A 224 4.42 4.23 -9.77
C ARG A 224 4.85 2.94 -10.46
N ILE A 225 3.92 2.01 -10.65
CA ILE A 225 3.99 0.95 -11.64
C ILE A 225 2.88 1.15 -12.67
N VAL A 226 3.27 1.12 -13.93
CA VAL A 226 2.35 1.08 -15.05
C VAL A 226 2.14 -0.36 -15.49
N LEU A 227 0.89 -0.82 -15.51
CA LEU A 227 0.61 -2.21 -15.86
C LEU A 227 0.89 -2.54 -17.34
N SER A 228 0.64 -1.61 -18.26
CA SER A 228 0.92 -1.79 -19.70
C SER A 228 2.42 -1.83 -20.00
N ASP A 229 3.25 -1.07 -19.29
CA ASP A 229 4.70 -1.07 -19.47
C ASP A 229 5.32 -2.39 -19.00
N LEU A 230 4.78 -3.00 -17.96
CA LEU A 230 5.16 -4.37 -17.57
C LEU A 230 4.90 -5.36 -18.71
N MET A 231 3.73 -5.29 -19.35
CA MET A 231 3.45 -6.16 -20.50
C MET A 231 4.43 -5.92 -21.66
N LYS A 232 4.76 -4.67 -21.96
CA LYS A 232 5.74 -4.35 -23.02
C LYS A 232 7.13 -4.89 -22.72
N CYS A 233 7.58 -4.82 -21.46
CA CYS A 233 8.94 -5.17 -21.08
C CYS A 233 9.16 -6.67 -20.86
N TYR A 234 8.14 -7.38 -20.37
CA TYR A 234 8.29 -8.77 -19.94
C TYR A 234 7.52 -9.80 -20.78
N CYS A 235 6.63 -9.37 -21.67
CA CYS A 235 5.94 -10.30 -22.55
C CYS A 235 6.90 -10.80 -23.66
N PRO A 236 6.89 -12.11 -24.02
CA PRO A 236 7.65 -12.62 -25.14
C PRO A 236 7.33 -11.85 -26.44
N PRO A 237 8.31 -11.60 -27.33
CA PRO A 237 8.12 -10.75 -28.51
C PRO A 237 7.01 -11.25 -29.44
N ALA A 238 6.86 -12.56 -29.59
CA ALA A 238 5.78 -13.20 -30.37
C ALA A 238 4.37 -12.88 -29.85
N LEU A 239 4.22 -12.63 -28.55
CA LEU A 239 2.94 -12.35 -27.89
C LEU A 239 2.72 -10.85 -27.72
N SER A 240 3.80 -10.08 -27.59
CA SER A 240 3.74 -8.61 -27.57
C SER A 240 3.12 -8.03 -28.87
N SER A 241 3.26 -8.74 -29.99
CA SER A 241 2.67 -8.36 -31.29
C SER A 241 1.17 -8.68 -31.44
N LEU A 242 0.53 -9.35 -30.49
CA LEU A 242 -0.90 -9.67 -30.57
C LEU A 242 -1.74 -8.38 -30.60
N PRO A 243 -2.74 -8.26 -31.51
CA PRO A 243 -3.57 -7.06 -31.63
C PRO A 243 -4.15 -6.54 -30.31
N PRO A 244 -4.76 -7.35 -29.42
CA PRO A 244 -5.33 -6.83 -28.17
C PRO A 244 -4.28 -6.30 -27.19
N ILE A 245 -3.06 -6.87 -27.16
CA ILE A 245 -1.98 -6.40 -26.29
C ILE A 245 -1.37 -5.14 -26.89
N LYS A 246 -1.10 -5.17 -28.18
CA LYS A 246 -0.52 -4.05 -28.93
C LYS A 246 -1.45 -2.83 -28.92
N GLU A 247 -2.73 -3.00 -29.18
CA GLU A 247 -3.74 -1.94 -29.12
C GLU A 247 -3.90 -1.39 -27.69
N ALA A 248 -3.94 -2.25 -26.67
CA ALA A 248 -4.00 -1.80 -25.27
C ALA A 248 -2.72 -1.03 -24.86
N CYS A 249 -1.57 -1.42 -25.42
CA CYS A 249 -0.27 -0.81 -25.21
C CYS A 249 -0.08 0.52 -25.98
N GLU A 250 -0.67 0.64 -27.17
CA GLU A 250 -0.64 1.83 -28.04
C GLU A 250 -1.68 2.88 -27.60
N ALA A 251 -2.87 2.45 -27.17
CA ALA A 251 -3.89 3.32 -26.59
C ALA A 251 -3.54 3.86 -25.20
N PHE A 252 -2.34 3.55 -24.70
CA PHE A 252 -1.93 3.81 -23.32
C PHE A 252 -1.87 5.30 -22.95
N GLU A 253 -1.32 6.15 -23.81
CA GLU A 253 -1.29 7.60 -23.54
C GLU A 253 -2.69 8.20 -23.54
N ILE A 254 -3.58 7.70 -24.40
CA ILE A 254 -5.00 8.06 -24.41
C ILE A 254 -5.66 7.57 -23.11
N MET A 255 -5.36 6.35 -22.66
CA MET A 255 -5.89 5.76 -21.43
C MET A 255 -5.48 6.56 -20.19
N LYS A 256 -4.22 6.99 -20.08
CA LYS A 256 -3.76 7.87 -18.98
C LYS A 256 -4.51 9.19 -18.97
N ASN A 257 -4.67 9.82 -20.13
CA ASN A 257 -5.39 11.09 -20.24
C ASN A 257 -6.86 10.94 -19.87
N ASN A 258 -7.52 9.86 -20.32
CA ASN A 258 -8.89 9.53 -19.95
C ASN A 258 -9.03 9.24 -18.45
N TYR A 259 -8.07 8.51 -17.87
CA TYR A 259 -8.05 8.22 -16.45
C TYR A 259 -7.84 9.48 -15.62
N LEU A 260 -6.94 10.38 -16.04
CA LEU A 260 -6.75 11.67 -15.40
C LEU A 260 -8.00 12.56 -15.52
N ALA A 261 -8.67 12.58 -16.67
CA ALA A 261 -9.93 13.29 -16.86
C ALA A 261 -11.01 12.76 -15.92
N HIS A 262 -11.13 11.44 -15.81
CA HIS A 262 -12.04 10.77 -14.89
C HIS A 262 -11.74 11.10 -13.43
N LEU A 263 -10.48 11.04 -13.00
CA LEU A 263 -10.06 11.42 -11.64
C LEU A 263 -10.38 12.88 -11.35
N ASN A 264 -10.19 13.77 -12.32
CA ASN A 264 -10.51 15.19 -12.17
C ASN A 264 -12.01 15.42 -12.00
N GLU A 265 -12.84 14.71 -12.75
CA GLU A 265 -14.29 14.76 -12.65
C GLU A 265 -14.78 14.18 -11.31
N MET A 266 -14.25 13.00 -10.92
CA MET A 266 -14.54 12.37 -9.62
C MET A 266 -14.14 13.27 -8.47
N GLN A 267 -12.95 13.87 -8.49
CA GLN A 267 -12.54 14.78 -7.42
C GLN A 267 -13.45 16.02 -7.34
N SER A 268 -13.86 16.59 -8.49
CA SER A 268 -14.77 17.75 -8.49
C SER A 268 -16.16 17.42 -7.94
N ARG A 269 -16.71 16.24 -8.26
CA ARG A 269 -18.05 15.82 -7.84
C ARG A 269 -18.07 15.25 -6.42
N ASP A 270 -17.09 14.41 -6.09
CA ASP A 270 -17.14 13.51 -4.95
C ASP A 270 -16.35 14.02 -3.74
N ILE A 271 -15.55 15.09 -3.86
CA ILE A 271 -14.79 15.57 -2.70
C ILE A 271 -15.71 15.99 -1.55
N GLN A 272 -16.83 16.65 -1.86
CA GLN A 272 -17.80 17.02 -0.84
C GLN A 272 -18.43 15.77 -0.21
N ALA A 273 -18.83 14.79 -1.03
CA ALA A 273 -19.36 13.52 -0.54
C ALA A 273 -18.35 12.74 0.32
N ILE A 274 -17.06 12.75 -0.04
CA ILE A 274 -15.97 12.15 0.75
C ILE A 274 -15.81 12.91 2.07
N ASN A 275 -15.84 14.24 2.06
CA ASN A 275 -15.74 15.07 3.27
C ASN A 275 -16.96 14.88 4.20
N ASP A 276 -18.16 14.77 3.65
CA ASP A 276 -19.38 14.54 4.42
C ASP A 276 -19.35 13.13 5.05
N THR A 277 -18.90 12.13 4.27
CA THR A 277 -18.69 10.76 4.76
C THR A 277 -17.62 10.73 5.85
N LEU A 278 -16.52 11.44 5.68
CA LEU A 278 -15.43 11.55 6.66
C LEU A 278 -15.90 12.21 7.95
N SER A 279 -16.65 13.30 7.84
CA SER A 279 -17.16 14.04 8.99
C SER A 279 -18.16 13.20 9.78
N SER A 280 -19.09 12.54 9.08
CA SER A 280 -20.05 11.60 9.67
C SER A 280 -19.34 10.42 10.33
N TRP A 281 -18.38 9.81 9.64
CA TRP A 281 -17.58 8.70 10.18
C TRP A 281 -16.75 9.13 11.40
N SER A 282 -16.08 10.28 11.36
CA SER A 282 -15.24 10.75 12.48
C SER A 282 -16.05 10.92 13.76
N VAL A 283 -17.24 11.52 13.67
CA VAL A 283 -18.15 11.68 14.82
C VAL A 283 -18.64 10.32 15.31
N SER A 284 -19.07 9.45 14.40
CA SER A 284 -19.56 8.10 14.74
C SER A 284 -18.46 7.20 15.31
N PHE A 285 -17.22 7.35 14.86
CA PHE A 285 -16.07 6.58 15.35
C PHE A 285 -15.69 7.05 16.76
N GLN A 286 -15.67 8.36 17.00
CA GLN A 286 -15.38 8.90 18.33
C GLN A 286 -16.41 8.47 19.37
N SER A 287 -17.70 8.44 19.00
CA SER A 287 -18.75 7.93 19.88
C SER A 287 -18.63 6.41 20.09
N ALA A 288 -18.28 5.65 19.03
CA ALA A 288 -18.10 4.21 19.13
C ALA A 288 -16.95 3.81 20.07
N VAL A 289 -15.82 4.53 20.07
CA VAL A 289 -14.65 4.18 20.88
C VAL A 289 -14.79 4.59 22.36
N HIS A 290 -15.79 5.38 22.72
CA HIS A 290 -16.09 5.74 24.10
C HIS A 290 -17.41 5.08 24.54
N PRO A 291 -17.40 3.82 25.01
CA PRO A 291 -18.62 3.20 25.46
C PRO A 291 -19.11 3.94 26.72
N PRO A 292 -20.41 4.31 26.81
CA PRO A 292 -20.98 4.67 28.09
C PRO A 292 -20.82 3.49 29.04
N SER A 293 -20.51 3.76 30.30
CA SER A 293 -19.91 2.87 31.31
C SER A 293 -20.66 1.57 31.64
N ARG A 294 -21.72 1.22 30.91
CA ARG A 294 -22.48 -0.02 31.01
C ARG A 294 -22.74 -0.56 29.60
N MET A 295 -22.21 -1.75 29.35
CA MET A 295 -22.48 -2.69 28.27
C MET A 295 -21.48 -2.71 27.09
N LEU A 296 -20.53 -3.64 27.19
CA LEU A 296 -19.87 -4.26 26.03
C LEU A 296 -20.89 -5.20 25.36
N THR A 297 -21.93 -4.66 24.72
CA THR A 297 -22.88 -5.48 23.96
C THR A 297 -22.25 -5.96 22.66
N GLU A 298 -22.72 -7.10 22.16
CA GLU A 298 -22.34 -7.59 20.82
C GLU A 298 -22.63 -6.55 19.73
N GLU A 299 -23.77 -5.83 19.85
CA GLU A 299 -24.16 -4.74 18.94
C GLU A 299 -23.12 -3.62 18.90
N TRP A 300 -22.59 -3.22 20.05
CA TRP A 300 -21.56 -2.20 20.15
C TRP A 300 -20.26 -2.66 19.48
N VAL A 301 -19.83 -3.91 19.73
CA VAL A 301 -18.61 -4.45 19.10
C VAL A 301 -18.79 -4.57 17.58
N ARG A 302 -19.96 -5.00 17.10
CA ARG A 302 -20.30 -5.02 15.66
C ARG A 302 -20.31 -3.62 15.05
N HIS A 303 -20.78 -2.62 15.78
CA HIS A 303 -20.70 -1.23 15.35
C HIS A 303 -19.24 -0.78 15.25
N LEU A 304 -18.42 -1.03 16.28
CA LEU A 304 -17.00 -0.69 16.28
C LEU A 304 -16.24 -1.39 15.14
N GLN A 305 -16.50 -2.67 14.91
CA GLN A 305 -15.97 -3.45 13.78
C GLN A 305 -16.27 -2.76 12.44
N LYS A 306 -17.52 -2.32 12.23
CA LYS A 306 -17.93 -1.59 11.03
C LYS A 306 -17.18 -0.26 10.90
N GLN A 307 -17.05 0.49 12.00
CA GLN A 307 -16.36 1.79 11.99
C GLN A 307 -14.87 1.65 11.65
N ILE A 308 -14.19 0.62 12.15
CA ILE A 308 -12.79 0.33 11.82
C ILE A 308 -12.66 0.02 10.33
N LEU A 309 -13.49 -0.89 9.81
CA LEU A 309 -13.45 -1.26 8.39
C LEU A 309 -13.72 -0.06 7.48
N GLN A 310 -14.70 0.77 7.82
CA GLN A 310 -15.02 2.00 7.09
C GLN A 310 -13.86 3.00 7.12
N GLY A 311 -13.21 3.19 8.26
CA GLY A 311 -12.06 4.08 8.40
C GLY A 311 -10.88 3.66 7.54
N VAL A 312 -10.56 2.35 7.52
CA VAL A 312 -9.49 1.80 6.69
C VAL A 312 -9.78 1.99 5.20
N VAL A 313 -11.00 1.64 4.75
CA VAL A 313 -11.40 1.80 3.34
C VAL A 313 -11.42 3.28 2.92
N LEU A 314 -11.86 4.18 3.81
CA LEU A 314 -11.88 5.61 3.55
C LEU A 314 -10.45 6.18 3.42
N ALA A 315 -9.55 5.79 4.32
CA ALA A 315 -8.14 6.17 4.25
C ALA A 315 -7.47 5.70 2.96
N ASP A 316 -7.70 4.44 2.59
CA ASP A 316 -7.18 3.83 1.36
C ASP A 316 -7.68 4.59 0.11
N ARG A 317 -8.99 4.88 0.04
CA ARG A 317 -9.58 5.66 -1.07
C ARG A 317 -8.97 7.04 -1.20
N ILE A 318 -8.83 7.79 -0.09
CA ILE A 318 -8.23 9.12 -0.09
C ILE A 318 -6.76 9.03 -0.52
N ASN A 319 -6.01 8.07 0.02
CA ASN A 319 -4.60 7.85 -0.30
C ASN A 319 -4.41 7.58 -1.80
N ILE A 320 -5.18 6.65 -2.38
CA ILE A 320 -5.12 6.33 -3.81
C ILE A 320 -5.44 7.54 -4.67
N LEU A 321 -6.49 8.31 -4.34
CA LEU A 321 -6.86 9.50 -5.10
C LEU A 321 -5.75 10.56 -5.08
N VAL A 322 -5.18 10.84 -3.91
CA VAL A 322 -4.11 11.84 -3.76
C VAL A 322 -2.87 11.42 -4.54
N GLN A 323 -2.41 10.17 -4.37
CA GLN A 323 -1.24 9.65 -5.09
C GLN A 323 -1.48 9.68 -6.60
N SER A 324 -2.65 9.20 -7.06
CA SER A 324 -3.00 9.16 -8.47
C SER A 324 -2.99 10.53 -9.11
N MET A 325 -3.57 11.52 -8.44
CA MET A 325 -3.63 12.88 -8.97
C MET A 325 -2.26 13.55 -9.01
N LEU A 326 -1.49 13.50 -7.91
CA LEU A 326 -0.18 14.14 -7.85
C LEU A 326 0.79 13.53 -8.86
N ASP A 327 0.79 12.20 -8.99
CA ASP A 327 1.69 11.51 -9.88
C ASP A 327 1.31 11.68 -11.35
N LEU A 328 0.04 11.50 -11.73
CA LEU A 328 -0.39 11.62 -13.13
C LEU A 328 -0.27 13.04 -13.67
N HIS A 329 -0.59 14.07 -12.87
CA HIS A 329 -0.37 15.46 -13.28
C HIS A 329 1.10 15.75 -13.54
N MET A 330 2.00 15.25 -12.69
CA MET A 330 3.44 15.42 -12.90
C MET A 330 3.91 14.63 -14.13
N HIS A 331 3.48 13.37 -14.27
CA HIS A 331 3.93 12.49 -15.34
C HIS A 331 3.48 12.95 -16.72
N LEU A 332 2.22 13.38 -16.85
CA LEU A 332 1.65 13.92 -18.08
C LEU A 332 2.02 15.40 -18.30
N LYS A 333 2.76 16.01 -17.36
CA LYS A 333 3.14 17.43 -17.38
C LYS A 333 1.94 18.38 -17.51
N VAL A 334 0.80 17.99 -16.94
CA VAL A 334 -0.43 18.80 -16.92
C VAL A 334 -0.42 19.66 -15.66
N PRO A 335 -0.41 21.00 -15.77
CA PRO A 335 -0.32 21.87 -14.61
C PRO A 335 -1.53 21.72 -13.67
N LEU A 336 -1.25 21.66 -12.37
CA LEU A 336 -2.29 21.63 -11.33
C LEU A 336 -2.85 23.03 -11.11
N ARG A 337 -4.16 23.21 -11.32
CA ARG A 337 -4.84 24.46 -10.99
C ARG A 337 -4.84 24.70 -9.48
N ARG A 338 -4.81 25.97 -9.07
CA ARG A 338 -4.77 26.35 -7.64
C ARG A 338 -5.91 25.75 -6.82
N GLU A 339 -7.13 25.73 -7.35
CA GLU A 339 -8.31 25.12 -6.70
C GLU A 339 -8.11 23.63 -6.41
N LYS A 340 -7.56 22.90 -7.38
CA LYS A 340 -7.26 21.47 -7.29
C LYS A 340 -6.15 21.20 -6.28
N ALA A 341 -5.14 22.07 -6.22
CA ALA A 341 -4.10 22.02 -5.19
C ALA A 341 -4.68 22.24 -3.78
N LYS A 342 -5.66 23.14 -3.60
CA LYS A 342 -6.34 23.32 -2.30
C LYS A 342 -7.09 22.05 -1.87
N SER A 343 -7.79 21.45 -2.82
CA SER A 343 -8.56 20.22 -2.64
C SER A 343 -7.65 19.03 -2.28
N LEU A 344 -6.48 18.90 -2.92
CA LEU A 344 -5.46 17.90 -2.58
C LEU A 344 -4.88 18.12 -1.17
N CYS A 345 -4.59 19.37 -0.81
CA CYS A 345 -4.14 19.70 0.54
C CYS A 345 -5.19 19.29 1.59
N GLN A 346 -6.47 19.54 1.33
CA GLN A 346 -7.55 19.09 2.23
C GLN A 346 -7.58 17.57 2.36
N MET A 347 -7.44 16.82 1.25
CA MET A 347 -7.40 15.36 1.28
C MET A 347 -6.20 14.82 2.11
N ILE A 348 -5.02 15.44 2.00
CA ILE A 348 -3.84 15.07 2.81
C ILE A 348 -4.07 15.35 4.29
N VAL A 349 -4.63 16.52 4.62
CA VAL A 349 -4.99 16.88 6.00
C VAL A 349 -6.03 15.91 6.56
N SER A 350 -7.04 15.54 5.76
CA SER A 350 -8.04 14.53 6.12
C SER A 350 -7.41 13.17 6.37
N LEU A 351 -6.48 12.75 5.52
CA LEU A 351 -5.76 11.48 5.66
C LEU A 351 -4.95 11.43 6.96
N LYS A 352 -4.25 12.53 7.29
CA LYS A 352 -3.56 12.67 8.59
C LYS A 352 -4.51 12.67 9.77
N SER A 353 -5.65 13.34 9.64
CA SER A 353 -6.67 13.38 10.69
C SER A 353 -7.24 11.98 10.98
N ILE A 354 -7.39 11.12 9.97
CA ILE A 354 -7.79 9.71 10.16
C ILE A 354 -6.72 8.97 10.98
N GLY A 355 -5.45 9.08 10.58
CA GLY A 355 -4.34 8.43 11.30
C GLY A 355 -4.25 8.88 12.75
N ASP A 356 -4.34 10.18 13.00
CA ASP A 356 -4.33 10.76 14.34
C ASP A 356 -5.50 10.26 15.20
N LEU A 357 -6.68 10.08 14.60
CA LEU A 357 -7.86 9.58 15.29
C LEU A 357 -7.69 8.12 15.74
N PHE A 358 -7.14 7.27 14.86
CA PHE A 358 -6.80 5.89 15.20
C PHE A 358 -5.70 5.83 16.26
N ASN A 359 -4.66 6.65 16.15
CA ASN A 359 -3.55 6.69 17.11
C ASN A 359 -3.98 7.18 18.49
N THR A 360 -4.73 8.29 18.54
CA THR A 360 -5.24 8.85 19.80
C THR A 360 -6.16 7.89 20.54
N ARG A 361 -6.88 7.04 19.79
CA ARG A 361 -7.85 6.08 20.34
C ARG A 361 -7.34 4.64 20.34
N GLY A 362 -6.08 4.43 19.97
CA GLY A 362 -5.52 3.09 19.72
C GLY A 362 -5.59 2.16 20.91
N SER A 363 -5.31 2.66 22.12
CA SER A 363 -5.37 1.86 23.36
C SER A 363 -6.76 1.26 23.62
N ASN A 364 -7.82 2.02 23.37
CA ASN A 364 -9.19 1.56 23.54
C ASN A 364 -9.56 0.50 22.48
N ILE A 365 -9.14 0.71 21.23
CA ILE A 365 -9.40 -0.24 20.14
C ILE A 365 -8.67 -1.57 20.40
N VAL A 366 -7.41 -1.50 20.82
CA VAL A 366 -6.60 -2.70 21.15
C VAL A 366 -7.25 -3.51 22.27
N ARG A 367 -7.80 -2.85 23.30
CA ARG A 367 -8.53 -3.53 24.38
C ARG A 367 -9.77 -4.28 23.87
N SER A 368 -10.44 -3.74 22.84
CA SER A 368 -11.65 -4.33 22.26
C SER A 368 -11.37 -5.32 21.12
N LEU A 369 -10.13 -5.38 20.62
CA LEU A 369 -9.75 -6.20 19.48
C LEU A 369 -10.04 -7.71 19.65
N PRO A 370 -9.78 -8.34 20.81
CA PRO A 370 -10.14 -9.75 21.01
C PRO A 370 -11.64 -10.01 20.84
N HIS A 371 -12.49 -9.09 21.29
CA HIS A 371 -13.94 -9.20 21.12
C HIS A 371 -14.35 -9.06 19.66
N ILE A 372 -13.72 -8.15 18.91
CA ILE A 372 -13.96 -7.98 17.47
C ILE A 372 -13.57 -9.26 16.72
N ILE A 373 -12.42 -9.84 17.06
CA ILE A 373 -11.93 -11.09 16.47
C ILE A 373 -12.90 -12.24 16.78
N ASN A 374 -13.36 -12.36 18.03
CA ASN A 374 -14.29 -13.42 18.42
C ASN A 374 -15.64 -13.31 17.68
N ILE A 375 -16.14 -12.10 17.45
CA ILE A 375 -17.41 -11.91 16.71
C ILE A 375 -17.27 -12.36 15.26
N ILE A 376 -16.20 -11.96 14.56
CA ILE A 376 -16.04 -12.38 13.17
C ILE A 376 -15.74 -13.88 13.05
N GLN A 377 -15.05 -14.47 14.03
CA GLN A 377 -14.86 -15.92 14.11
C GLN A 377 -16.19 -16.64 14.33
N SER A 378 -17.05 -16.14 15.23
CA SER A 378 -18.41 -16.66 15.46
C SER A 378 -19.27 -16.55 14.20
N ASP A 379 -19.20 -15.44 13.46
CA ASP A 379 -19.92 -15.29 12.19
C ASP A 379 -19.46 -16.31 11.13
N ILE A 380 -18.16 -16.64 11.10
CA ILE A 380 -17.63 -17.69 10.21
C ILE A 380 -18.07 -19.08 10.71
N GLU A 381 -17.98 -19.32 12.01
CA GLU A 381 -18.37 -20.58 12.65
C GLU A 381 -19.85 -20.91 12.38
N GLN A 382 -20.75 -19.92 12.48
CA GLN A 382 -22.17 -20.07 12.17
C GLN A 382 -22.43 -20.52 10.72
N LEU A 383 -21.52 -20.21 9.79
CA LEU A 383 -21.60 -20.69 8.40
C LEU A 383 -20.99 -22.08 8.24
N ILE A 384 -19.99 -22.46 9.04
CA ILE A 384 -19.27 -23.74 8.91
C ILE A 384 -19.94 -24.87 9.71
N VAL A 385 -20.55 -24.60 10.86
CA VAL A 385 -21.22 -25.62 11.69
C VAL A 385 -22.36 -26.35 10.97
N PRO A 386 -23.24 -25.68 10.20
CA PRO A 386 -24.25 -26.36 9.39
C PRO A 386 -23.62 -27.35 8.38
N LEU A 387 -22.46 -27.02 7.83
CA LEU A 387 -21.72 -27.88 6.91
C LEU A 387 -21.23 -29.15 7.60
N LYS A 388 -20.68 -29.02 8.82
CA LYS A 388 -20.30 -30.17 9.66
C LYS A 388 -21.48 -31.11 9.87
N ASN A 389 -22.63 -30.57 10.30
CA ASN A 389 -23.82 -31.37 10.59
C ASN A 389 -24.38 -32.06 9.34
N LYS A 390 -24.38 -31.35 8.19
CA LYS A 390 -24.80 -31.91 6.91
C LYS A 390 -23.92 -33.08 6.50
N LEU A 391 -22.59 -32.90 6.52
CA LEU A 391 -21.62 -33.94 6.16
C LEU A 391 -21.70 -35.16 7.09
N GLN A 392 -21.82 -34.95 8.41
CA GLN A 392 -22.01 -36.04 9.36
C GLN A 392 -23.28 -36.84 9.09
N SER A 393 -24.38 -36.16 8.73
CA SER A 393 -25.64 -36.83 8.38
C SER A 393 -25.53 -37.65 7.09
N GLU A 394 -24.76 -37.19 6.10
CA GLU A 394 -24.54 -37.92 4.85
C GLU A 394 -23.66 -39.15 5.04
N ILE A 395 -22.61 -39.05 5.88
CA ILE A 395 -21.77 -40.18 6.26
C ILE A 395 -22.60 -41.24 7.01
N ALA A 396 -23.42 -40.83 7.99
CA ALA A 396 -24.28 -41.76 8.73
C ALA A 396 -25.30 -42.47 7.83
N LYS A 397 -25.83 -41.79 6.79
CA LYS A 397 -26.71 -42.39 5.79
C LYS A 397 -25.97 -43.39 4.89
N ALA A 398 -24.74 -43.07 4.48
CA ALA A 398 -23.90 -43.97 3.68
C ALA A 398 -23.56 -45.27 4.44
N ASP A 399 -23.34 -45.18 5.75
CA ASP A 399 -23.09 -46.32 6.63
C ASP A 399 -24.30 -47.26 6.76
N GLN A 400 -25.52 -46.73 6.84
CA GLN A 400 -26.73 -47.56 6.92
C GLN A 400 -27.01 -48.35 5.63
N VAL A 401 -26.74 -47.75 4.46
CA VAL A 401 -26.90 -48.40 3.14
C VAL A 401 -25.82 -49.46 2.90
N SER A 402 -24.68 -49.39 3.59
CA SER A 402 -23.62 -50.41 3.52
C SER A 402 -23.99 -51.75 4.17
N LYS A 403 -24.93 -51.75 5.13
CA LYS A 403 -25.36 -52.94 5.89
C LYS A 403 -26.36 -53.83 5.14
N THR A 404 -27.00 -53.35 4.08
CA THR A 404 -27.85 -54.15 3.16
C THR A 404 -26.98 -54.74 2.04
N GLY A 405 -26.24 -55.79 2.41
CA GLY A 405 -25.07 -56.35 1.72
C GLY A 405 -25.24 -57.06 0.36
N PHE A 406 -26.09 -56.58 -0.56
CA PHE A 406 -26.19 -57.18 -1.91
C PHE A 406 -25.60 -56.31 -3.04
N LEU A 407 -25.25 -55.04 -2.79
CA LEU A 407 -24.81 -54.09 -3.82
C LEU A 407 -23.32 -53.67 -3.73
N SER A 408 -22.52 -54.33 -2.88
CA SER A 408 -21.11 -53.97 -2.65
C SER A 408 -20.19 -54.19 -3.86
N LEU A 409 -20.61 -54.97 -4.86
CA LEU A 409 -19.84 -55.26 -6.08
C LEU A 409 -20.00 -54.21 -7.20
N LEU A 410 -21.00 -53.31 -7.13
CA LEU A 410 -21.18 -52.20 -8.09
C LEU A 410 -20.43 -50.91 -7.66
N ARG A 411 -19.55 -51.00 -6.66
CA ARG A 411 -19.19 -49.90 -5.74
C ARG A 411 -17.83 -49.23 -6.00
N ARG A 412 -17.31 -49.24 -7.24
CA ARG A 412 -16.03 -48.53 -7.52
C ARG A 412 -16.16 -47.01 -7.34
N GLY A 413 -17.35 -46.43 -7.53
CA GLY A 413 -17.63 -45.00 -7.33
C GLY A 413 -18.13 -44.58 -5.92
N SER A 414 -18.60 -45.52 -5.08
CA SER A 414 -19.11 -45.14 -3.74
C SER A 414 -18.02 -45.05 -2.67
N ALA A 415 -16.92 -45.81 -2.81
CA ALA A 415 -15.76 -45.64 -1.91
C ALA A 415 -15.08 -44.29 -2.14
N GLU A 416 -15.09 -43.78 -3.38
CA GLU A 416 -14.53 -42.47 -3.73
C GLU A 416 -15.38 -41.32 -3.16
N MET A 417 -16.71 -41.44 -3.23
CA MET A 417 -17.65 -40.51 -2.59
C MET A 417 -17.51 -40.51 -1.05
N GLU A 418 -17.33 -41.68 -0.45
CA GLU A 418 -17.14 -41.82 1.00
C GLU A 418 -15.83 -41.16 1.46
N THR A 419 -14.73 -41.35 0.73
CA THR A 419 -13.46 -40.63 0.99
C THR A 419 -13.61 -39.11 0.83
N LYS A 420 -14.33 -38.64 -0.20
CA LYS A 420 -14.61 -37.21 -0.39
C LYS A 420 -15.36 -36.60 0.79
N LEU A 421 -16.34 -37.31 1.34
CA LEU A 421 -17.12 -36.87 2.49
C LEU A 421 -16.28 -36.83 3.77
N ILE A 422 -15.43 -37.84 3.99
CA ILE A 422 -14.51 -37.90 5.15
C ILE A 422 -13.45 -36.80 5.07
N ASP A 423 -12.86 -36.57 3.89
CA ASP A 423 -11.89 -35.50 3.66
C ASP A 423 -12.54 -34.12 3.86
N SER A 424 -13.74 -33.92 3.32
CA SER A 424 -14.53 -32.69 3.51
C SER A 424 -14.82 -32.45 4.99
N LEU A 425 -15.24 -33.48 5.74
CA LEU A 425 -15.50 -33.36 7.17
C LEU A 425 -14.21 -33.02 7.93
N SER A 426 -13.10 -33.65 7.57
CA SER A 426 -11.79 -33.38 8.19
C SER A 426 -11.36 -31.93 7.98
N LEU A 427 -11.50 -31.38 6.77
CA LEU A 427 -11.21 -29.98 6.46
C LEU A 427 -12.14 -29.01 7.21
N VAL A 428 -13.43 -29.36 7.35
CA VAL A 428 -14.38 -28.58 8.15
C VAL A 428 -13.98 -28.58 9.63
N LEU A 429 -13.57 -29.73 10.19
CA LEU A 429 -13.08 -29.82 11.56
C LEU A 429 -11.79 -29.02 11.77
N ILE A 430 -10.85 -29.10 10.82
CA ILE A 430 -9.63 -28.27 10.83
C ILE A 430 -10.01 -26.78 10.77
N SER A 431 -10.97 -26.40 9.94
CA SER A 431 -11.43 -25.01 9.84
C SER A 431 -12.00 -24.50 11.16
N LEU A 432 -12.81 -25.31 11.85
CA LEU A 432 -13.35 -24.97 13.18
C LEU A 432 -12.23 -24.87 14.23
N GLN A 433 -11.30 -25.83 14.25
CA GLN A 433 -10.12 -25.77 15.12
C GLN A 433 -9.25 -24.55 14.81
N LEU A 434 -9.18 -24.09 13.56
CA LEU A 434 -8.49 -22.87 13.14
C LEU A 434 -9.28 -21.59 13.43
N LEU A 435 -10.51 -21.65 13.94
CA LEU A 435 -11.22 -20.48 14.46
C LEU A 435 -11.03 -20.31 15.97
N GLU A 436 -10.74 -21.38 16.71
CA GLU A 436 -10.56 -21.38 18.17
C GLU A 436 -9.26 -20.68 18.64
N GLY A 437 -9.23 -19.35 18.71
CA GLY A 437 -8.14 -18.58 19.34
C GLY A 437 -7.69 -17.35 18.55
N ALA A 438 -6.42 -16.93 18.71
CA ALA A 438 -5.96 -15.66 18.15
C ALA A 438 -5.98 -15.63 16.61
N GLY A 439 -6.38 -14.48 16.04
CA GLY A 439 -6.44 -14.22 14.60
C GLY A 439 -5.09 -13.97 13.95
N SER A 440 -4.09 -14.83 14.13
CA SER A 440 -2.76 -14.66 13.55
C SER A 440 -2.74 -14.84 12.02
N SER A 441 -1.81 -14.17 11.33
CA SER A 441 -1.67 -14.26 9.86
C SER A 441 -1.48 -15.70 9.35
N PRO A 442 -0.62 -16.55 9.96
CA PRO A 442 -0.46 -17.94 9.52
C PRO A 442 -1.77 -18.72 9.62
N ARG A 443 -2.53 -18.52 10.69
CA ARG A 443 -3.81 -19.20 10.92
C ARG A 443 -4.87 -18.80 9.90
N GLN A 444 -4.95 -17.51 9.58
CA GLN A 444 -5.84 -17.00 8.53
C GLN A 444 -5.46 -17.54 7.15
N LEU A 445 -4.16 -17.67 6.87
CA LEU A 445 -3.67 -18.26 5.62
C LEU A 445 -4.07 -19.73 5.51
N THR A 446 -3.81 -20.54 6.56
CA THR A 446 -4.20 -21.96 6.58
C THR A 446 -5.70 -22.14 6.46
N LEU A 447 -6.50 -21.28 7.12
CA LEU A 447 -7.96 -21.31 7.01
C LEU A 447 -8.43 -20.97 5.58
N SER A 448 -7.81 -19.99 4.92
CA SER A 448 -8.12 -19.62 3.54
C SER A 448 -7.80 -20.76 2.57
N ILE A 449 -6.65 -21.42 2.73
CA ILE A 449 -6.27 -22.60 1.95
C ILE A 449 -7.25 -23.75 2.19
N THR A 450 -7.66 -23.97 3.44
CA THR A 450 -8.62 -25.03 3.80
C THR A 450 -9.99 -24.80 3.13
N VAL A 451 -10.45 -23.55 3.09
CA VAL A 451 -11.69 -23.14 2.42
C VAL A 451 -11.60 -23.31 0.90
N ASP A 452 -10.46 -22.97 0.31
CA ASP A 452 -10.20 -23.14 -1.13
C ASP A 452 -10.19 -24.64 -1.53
N ILE A 453 -9.58 -25.51 -0.70
CA ILE A 453 -9.62 -26.97 -0.87
C ILE A 453 -11.06 -27.51 -0.65
N LEU A 454 -11.81 -26.96 0.30
CA LEU A 454 -13.21 -27.36 0.53
C LEU A 454 -14.10 -26.98 -0.68
N HIS A 455 -13.86 -25.83 -1.30
CA HIS A 455 -14.53 -25.42 -2.53
C HIS A 455 -14.17 -26.36 -3.70
N SER A 456 -12.92 -26.78 -3.79
CA SER A 456 -12.40 -27.75 -4.76
C SER A 456 -13.11 -29.12 -4.73
N LEU A 457 -13.70 -29.49 -3.58
CA LEU A 457 -14.48 -30.72 -3.44
C LEU A 457 -15.92 -30.59 -3.99
N GLY A 458 -16.40 -29.36 -4.25
CA GLY A 458 -17.56 -29.06 -5.11
C GLY A 458 -18.94 -29.35 -4.54
N HIS A 459 -19.06 -29.49 -3.21
CA HIS A 459 -20.33 -29.80 -2.54
C HIS A 459 -21.04 -28.57 -1.94
N LEU A 460 -20.39 -27.39 -1.80
CA LEU A 460 -20.78 -26.33 -0.85
C LEU A 460 -20.54 -24.87 -1.31
N ASP A 461 -20.72 -24.53 -2.58
CA ASP A 461 -20.18 -23.29 -3.19
C ASP A 461 -20.73 -21.94 -2.62
N VAL A 462 -22.03 -21.85 -2.30
CA VAL A 462 -22.68 -20.58 -1.94
C VAL A 462 -22.27 -20.08 -0.55
N GLU A 463 -22.08 -21.00 0.40
CA GLU A 463 -21.69 -20.66 1.78
C GLU A 463 -20.19 -20.29 1.86
N LEU A 464 -19.35 -20.96 1.07
CA LEU A 464 -17.91 -20.69 0.99
C LEU A 464 -17.61 -19.31 0.42
N CYS A 465 -18.41 -18.81 -0.52
CA CYS A 465 -18.32 -17.43 -1.00
C CYS A 465 -18.55 -16.39 0.11
N LYS A 466 -19.47 -16.67 1.06
CA LYS A 466 -19.71 -15.78 2.20
C LYS A 466 -18.58 -15.86 3.21
N VAL A 467 -18.07 -17.07 3.47
CA VAL A 467 -16.89 -17.30 4.33
C VAL A 467 -15.69 -16.51 3.80
N ARG A 468 -15.41 -16.57 2.49
CA ARG A 468 -14.31 -15.81 1.87
C ARG A 468 -14.41 -14.30 2.08
N LYS A 469 -15.63 -13.74 2.01
CA LYS A 469 -15.88 -12.31 2.29
C LYS A 469 -15.70 -11.95 3.77
N LEU A 470 -15.97 -12.87 4.69
CA LEU A 470 -15.69 -12.67 6.11
C LEU A 470 -14.18 -12.80 6.38
N LEU A 471 -13.48 -13.73 5.74
CA LEU A 471 -12.02 -13.86 5.85
C LEU A 471 -11.28 -12.61 5.36
N SER A 472 -11.73 -11.99 4.27
CA SER A 472 -11.11 -10.73 3.81
C SER A 472 -11.30 -9.59 4.81
N LYS A 473 -12.49 -9.46 5.41
CA LYS A 473 -12.72 -8.52 6.52
C LYS A 473 -11.89 -8.85 7.75
N PHE A 474 -11.74 -10.14 8.08
CA PHE A 474 -10.96 -10.60 9.21
C PHE A 474 -9.48 -10.21 9.07
N ARG A 475 -8.94 -10.31 7.84
CA ARG A 475 -7.58 -9.86 7.52
C ARG A 475 -7.39 -8.36 7.71
N VAL A 476 -8.36 -7.55 7.26
CA VAL A 476 -8.33 -6.08 7.46
C VAL A 476 -8.40 -5.72 8.94
N LEU A 477 -9.30 -6.37 9.71
CA LEU A 477 -9.48 -6.10 11.13
C LEU A 477 -8.30 -6.54 11.98
N SER A 478 -7.63 -7.63 11.62
CA SER A 478 -6.46 -8.12 12.38
C SER A 478 -5.22 -7.26 12.14
N ASN A 479 -5.11 -6.65 10.95
CA ASN A 479 -3.97 -5.83 10.53
C ASN A 479 -4.32 -4.34 10.41
N PHE A 480 -5.37 -3.86 11.07
CA PHE A 480 -5.88 -2.50 10.83
C PHE A 480 -4.83 -1.42 11.19
N GLN A 481 -4.01 -1.64 12.22
CA GLN A 481 -2.98 -0.67 12.64
C GLN A 481 -1.94 -0.48 11.55
N SER A 482 -1.34 -1.57 11.05
CA SER A 482 -0.37 -1.50 9.96
C SER A 482 -0.98 -0.95 8.68
N LEU A 483 -2.23 -1.30 8.37
CA LEU A 483 -2.95 -0.75 7.21
C LEU A 483 -3.19 0.75 7.34
N ILE A 484 -3.64 1.24 8.50
CA ILE A 484 -3.83 2.67 8.74
C ILE A 484 -2.50 3.40 8.68
N ASP A 485 -1.45 2.88 9.31
CA ASP A 485 -0.14 3.49 9.28
C ASP A 485 0.41 3.57 7.84
N GLU A 486 0.30 2.50 7.06
CA GLU A 486 0.73 2.47 5.65
C GLU A 486 -0.09 3.46 4.79
N ARG A 487 -1.42 3.53 4.98
CA ARG A 487 -2.29 4.40 4.18
C ARG A 487 -2.26 5.86 4.59
N THR A 488 -1.98 6.17 5.85
CA THR A 488 -1.93 7.55 6.35
C THR A 488 -0.53 8.16 6.36
N ARG A 489 0.49 7.36 6.06
CA ARG A 489 1.85 7.82 5.81
C ARG A 489 1.94 8.44 4.41
N CYS A 490 2.18 9.74 4.38
CA CYS A 490 2.34 10.57 3.19
C CYS A 490 3.80 10.64 2.73
N SER A 491 4.58 9.57 2.91
CA SER A 491 6.01 9.57 2.59
C SER A 491 6.31 9.86 1.11
N PHE A 492 5.36 9.58 0.22
CA PHE A 492 5.42 9.95 -1.19
C PHE A 492 5.59 11.46 -1.45
N LEU A 493 5.26 12.32 -0.48
CA LEU A 493 5.46 13.78 -0.56
C LEU A 493 6.94 14.18 -0.53
N TYR A 494 7.83 13.30 -0.08
CA TYR A 494 9.28 13.51 -0.18
C TYR A 494 9.70 13.87 -1.62
N TRP A 495 9.11 13.21 -2.61
CA TRP A 495 9.38 13.45 -4.03
C TRP A 495 8.72 14.71 -4.60
N ARG A 496 8.00 15.49 -3.77
CA ARG A 496 7.15 16.63 -4.15
C ARG A 496 7.31 17.80 -3.18
N LYS A 497 8.53 18.03 -2.68
CA LYS A 497 8.82 19.03 -1.64
C LYS A 497 8.46 20.46 -2.05
N GLU A 498 8.40 20.75 -3.35
CA GLU A 498 8.03 22.06 -3.89
C GLU A 498 6.59 22.46 -3.54
N MET A 499 5.72 21.48 -3.25
CA MET A 499 4.32 21.74 -2.87
C MET A 499 4.18 22.30 -1.46
N LEU A 500 5.18 22.11 -0.59
CA LEU A 500 5.14 22.56 0.81
C LEU A 500 4.91 24.08 0.89
N SER A 501 5.73 24.88 0.20
CA SER A 501 5.61 26.35 0.18
C SER A 501 4.21 26.81 -0.25
N THR A 502 3.69 26.16 -1.30
CA THR A 502 2.38 26.51 -1.88
C THR A 502 1.23 26.21 -0.92
N TRP A 503 1.31 25.11 -0.16
CA TRP A 503 0.26 24.76 0.81
C TRP A 503 0.38 25.57 2.10
N LEU A 504 1.59 25.86 2.56
CA LEU A 504 1.83 26.71 3.73
C LEU A 504 1.31 28.14 3.50
N SER A 505 1.66 28.76 2.38
CA SER A 505 1.15 30.10 2.00
C SER A 505 -0.38 30.13 1.86
N MET A 506 -0.97 29.05 1.32
CA MET A 506 -2.42 28.92 1.22
C MET A 506 -3.09 28.85 2.59
N VAL A 507 -2.56 28.06 3.53
CA VAL A 507 -3.09 27.95 4.89
C VAL A 507 -2.83 29.24 5.67
N TYR A 508 -1.69 29.88 5.47
CA TYR A 508 -1.44 31.21 6.03
C TYR A 508 -2.47 32.21 5.53
N GLY A 509 -3.00 32.09 4.31
CA GLY A 509 -4.06 32.96 3.76
C GLY A 509 -5.48 32.72 4.31
N ASP A 510 -5.73 31.63 5.05
CA ASP A 510 -7.06 31.29 5.58
C ASP A 510 -6.99 30.95 7.08
N ALA A 511 -7.49 31.85 7.94
CA ALA A 511 -7.35 31.73 9.40
C ALA A 511 -8.12 30.52 9.97
N CYS A 512 -9.17 30.06 9.28
CA CYS A 512 -9.96 28.89 9.69
C CYS A 512 -9.19 27.57 9.53
N LYS A 513 -8.08 27.57 8.79
CA LYS A 513 -7.27 26.39 8.48
C LYS A 513 -6.03 26.28 9.36
N LEU A 514 -5.93 27.03 10.44
CA LEU A 514 -4.78 27.00 11.34
C LEU A 514 -4.44 25.58 11.85
N SER A 515 -5.47 24.77 12.15
CA SER A 515 -5.30 23.37 12.58
C SER A 515 -4.65 22.48 11.52
N TRP A 516 -4.68 22.88 10.24
CA TRP A 516 -4.08 22.11 9.14
C TRP A 516 -2.56 22.21 9.14
N LEU A 517 -1.98 23.24 9.77
CA LEU A 517 -0.55 23.48 9.74
C LEU A 517 0.24 22.30 10.31
N GLN A 518 -0.17 21.78 11.47
CA GLN A 518 0.47 20.59 12.07
C GLN A 518 0.31 19.35 11.17
N ASN A 519 -0.84 19.17 10.54
CA ASN A 519 -1.10 18.01 9.68
C ASN A 519 -0.28 18.07 8.38
N ILE A 520 -0.10 19.27 7.81
CA ILE A 520 0.78 19.48 6.64
C ILE A 520 2.22 19.20 7.02
N VAL A 521 2.71 19.80 8.10
CA VAL A 521 4.07 19.55 8.59
C VAL A 521 4.27 18.06 8.85
N ALA A 522 3.35 17.40 9.55
CA ALA A 522 3.41 15.95 9.79
C ALA A 522 3.40 15.13 8.49
N ALA A 523 2.64 15.53 7.47
CA ALA A 523 2.61 14.84 6.18
C ALA A 523 3.94 14.91 5.42
N PHE A 524 4.63 16.05 5.44
CA PHE A 524 5.96 16.16 4.84
C PHE A 524 7.05 15.51 5.69
N SER A 525 6.90 15.56 7.01
CA SER A 525 7.78 14.87 7.96
C SER A 525 7.81 13.36 7.75
N ASP A 526 6.72 12.73 7.28
CA ASP A 526 6.74 11.30 6.95
C ASP A 526 7.81 10.92 5.91
N GLY A 527 8.29 11.88 5.11
CA GLY A 527 9.39 11.67 4.18
C GLY A 527 10.68 11.20 4.87
N THR A 528 10.87 11.50 6.16
CA THR A 528 12.04 10.99 6.91
C THR A 528 12.05 9.47 7.02
N SER A 529 10.89 8.82 7.06
CA SER A 529 10.82 7.35 7.11
C SER A 529 11.47 6.70 5.88
N LEU A 530 11.38 7.31 4.69
CA LEU A 530 12.04 6.80 3.49
C LEU A 530 13.56 6.98 3.55
N LEU A 531 14.00 8.08 4.16
CA LEU A 531 15.41 8.37 4.37
C LEU A 531 16.01 7.40 5.40
N GLU A 532 15.30 7.13 6.49
CA GLU A 532 15.66 6.13 7.49
C GLU A 532 15.74 4.72 6.90
N LEU A 533 14.73 4.31 6.11
CA LEU A 533 14.74 3.02 5.39
C LEU A 533 15.88 2.94 4.36
N GLY A 534 16.23 4.07 3.74
CA GLY A 534 17.37 4.18 2.84
C GLY A 534 18.73 4.18 3.54
N ASN A 535 18.74 4.09 4.88
CA ASN A 535 19.93 4.20 5.74
C ASN A 535 20.80 5.41 5.38
N VAL A 536 20.16 6.55 5.07
CA VAL A 536 20.89 7.78 4.81
C VAL A 536 21.43 8.30 6.15
N GLY A 537 22.69 8.73 6.16
CA GLY A 537 23.33 9.21 7.39
C GLY A 537 22.57 10.38 8.04
N PRO A 538 22.82 10.66 9.33
CA PRO A 538 22.07 11.63 10.13
C PRO A 538 22.06 13.04 9.54
N VAL A 539 23.10 13.41 8.80
CA VAL A 539 23.24 14.72 8.13
C VAL A 539 22.13 14.93 7.10
N ALA A 540 21.78 13.91 6.31
CA ALA A 540 20.73 14.03 5.29
C ALA A 540 19.33 14.13 5.93
N LEU A 541 19.11 13.44 7.05
CA LEU A 541 17.87 13.55 7.82
C LEU A 541 17.70 14.97 8.40
N GLN A 542 18.77 15.53 8.98
CA GLN A 542 18.76 16.89 9.51
C GLN A 542 18.56 17.93 8.42
N SER A 543 19.22 17.79 7.28
CA SER A 543 19.05 18.71 6.14
C SER A 543 17.61 18.71 5.61
N TYR A 544 16.93 17.54 5.55
CA TYR A 544 15.54 17.49 5.14
C TYR A 544 14.59 18.12 6.16
N GLU A 545 14.84 17.95 7.45
CA GLU A 545 14.07 18.63 8.50
C GLU A 545 14.27 20.15 8.45
N GLU A 546 15.50 20.61 8.19
CA GLU A 546 15.83 22.03 8.01
C GLU A 546 15.12 22.64 6.79
N ASP A 547 15.01 21.91 5.67
CA ASP A 547 14.22 22.34 4.51
C ASP A 547 12.75 22.62 4.90
N ILE A 548 12.14 21.77 5.73
CA ILE A 548 10.76 21.94 6.20
C ILE A 548 10.65 23.14 7.16
N GLU A 549 11.61 23.28 8.07
CA GLU A 549 11.67 24.40 9.01
C GLU A 549 11.82 25.75 8.28
N ASN A 550 12.69 25.80 7.27
CA ASN A 550 12.91 27.00 6.45
C ASN A 550 11.64 27.40 5.69
N ALA A 551 10.94 26.44 5.06
CA ALA A 551 9.68 26.72 4.38
C ALA A 551 8.61 27.27 5.35
N LEU A 552 8.54 26.74 6.58
CA LEU A 552 7.65 27.25 7.62
C LEU A 552 8.02 28.69 8.03
N ARG A 553 9.31 28.99 8.16
CA ARG A 553 9.81 30.33 8.49
C ARG A 553 9.46 31.35 7.40
N GLU A 554 9.67 30.98 6.14
CA GLU A 554 9.46 31.87 4.98
C GLU A 554 7.98 32.12 4.68
N GLU A 555 7.13 31.09 4.74
CA GLU A 555 5.74 31.16 4.26
C GLU A 555 4.71 31.41 5.36
N VAL A 556 5.07 31.22 6.63
CA VAL A 556 4.15 31.43 7.77
C VAL A 556 4.71 32.47 8.72
N VAL A 557 5.92 32.28 9.25
CA VAL A 557 6.46 33.14 10.31
C VAL A 557 6.79 34.54 9.78
N ALA A 558 7.47 34.67 8.64
CA ALA A 558 7.83 35.97 8.08
C ALA A 558 6.61 36.82 7.65
N PRO A 559 5.59 36.26 6.96
CA PRO A 559 4.32 36.95 6.74
C PRO A 559 3.63 37.35 8.05
N LEU A 560 3.59 36.48 9.05
CA LEU A 560 2.99 36.77 10.36
C LEU A 560 3.69 37.94 11.06
N CYS A 561 5.02 37.97 11.04
CA CYS A 561 5.80 39.07 11.61
C CYS A 561 5.50 40.39 10.88
N ARG A 562 5.50 40.39 9.55
CA ARG A 562 5.17 41.58 8.73
C ARG A 562 3.76 42.09 9.00
N ASP A 563 2.79 41.19 9.10
CA ASP A 563 1.39 41.57 9.36
C ASP A 563 1.23 42.13 10.78
N ILE A 564 1.86 41.52 11.80
CA ILE A 564 1.86 42.05 13.18
C ILE A 564 2.54 43.41 13.25
N GLU A 565 3.71 43.58 12.61
CA GLU A 565 4.40 44.88 12.55
C GLU A 565 3.52 45.95 11.88
N THR A 566 2.85 45.60 10.79
CA THR A 566 1.97 46.52 10.07
C THR A 566 0.79 46.91 10.94
N ASP A 567 0.14 45.95 11.62
CA ASP A 567 -0.97 46.22 12.53
C ASP A 567 -0.54 47.09 13.72
N LEU A 568 0.63 46.82 14.31
CA LEU A 568 1.19 47.63 15.39
C LEU A 568 1.50 49.07 14.92
N ARG A 569 2.12 49.23 13.75
CA ARG A 569 2.38 50.57 13.17
C ARG A 569 1.08 51.31 12.90
N LEU A 570 0.09 50.68 12.29
CA LEU A 570 -1.22 51.28 12.03
C LEU A 570 -1.92 51.67 13.33
N HIS A 571 -1.85 50.84 14.37
CA HIS A 571 -2.40 51.14 15.69
C HIS A 571 -1.74 52.39 16.29
N VAL A 572 -0.41 52.45 16.34
CA VAL A 572 0.36 53.61 16.84
C VAL A 572 0.08 54.88 16.00
N HIS A 573 -0.01 54.75 14.68
CA HIS A 573 -0.35 55.87 13.81
C HIS A 573 -1.78 56.37 14.06
N SER A 574 -2.75 55.48 14.27
CA SER A 574 -4.15 55.85 14.55
C SER A 574 -4.35 56.53 15.92
N THR A 575 -3.54 56.18 16.92
CA THR A 575 -3.63 56.74 18.27
C THR A 575 -2.89 58.07 18.42
N HIS A 576 -1.85 58.32 17.62
CA HIS A 576 -0.98 59.50 17.77
C HIS A 576 -1.10 60.55 16.65
N LEU A 577 -1.61 60.22 15.46
CA LEU A 577 -1.80 61.20 14.37
C LEU A 577 -3.26 61.65 14.24
N LYS A 578 -3.55 62.89 14.67
CA LYS A 578 -4.84 63.54 14.42
C LYS A 578 -5.05 63.70 12.90
N GLY A 579 -6.07 63.02 12.35
CA GLY A 579 -6.44 63.09 10.93
C GLY A 579 -6.11 61.85 10.10
N ALA A 580 -5.52 60.80 10.70
CA ALA A 580 -5.26 59.55 10.00
C ALA A 580 -6.54 58.72 9.78
N VAL A 581 -6.54 57.93 8.70
CA VAL A 581 -7.63 57.05 8.27
C VAL A 581 -8.12 56.20 9.44
N VAL A 582 -9.38 56.39 9.85
CA VAL A 582 -10.04 55.50 10.80
C VAL A 582 -10.17 54.14 10.13
N VAL A 583 -9.25 53.22 10.43
CA VAL A 583 -9.33 51.84 9.96
C VAL A 583 -10.56 51.22 10.62
N ASN A 584 -11.65 51.15 9.86
CA ASN A 584 -12.89 50.56 10.36
C ASN A 584 -12.77 49.04 10.32
N PRO A 585 -12.75 48.34 11.48
CA PRO A 585 -12.55 46.89 11.56
C PRO A 585 -13.62 46.09 10.80
N THR A 586 -14.81 46.68 10.65
CA THR A 586 -15.96 46.05 9.97
C THR A 586 -15.91 46.17 8.44
N LYS A 587 -15.14 47.12 7.89
CA LYS A 587 -15.02 47.34 6.43
C LYS A 587 -13.73 46.79 5.84
N THR A 588 -12.64 46.77 6.62
CA THR A 588 -11.32 46.30 6.17
C THR A 588 -11.06 44.83 6.50
N GLY A 589 -11.82 44.25 7.44
CA GLY A 589 -11.65 42.88 7.89
C GLY A 589 -10.39 42.73 8.75
N VAL A 590 -10.54 42.66 10.07
CA VAL A 590 -9.39 42.39 10.95
C VAL A 590 -9.15 40.88 10.98
N ARG A 591 -7.96 40.47 10.56
CA ARG A 591 -7.53 39.08 10.63
C ARG A 591 -7.05 38.78 12.04
N ASN A 592 -7.64 37.78 12.71
CA ASN A 592 -7.25 37.47 14.08
C ASN A 592 -5.91 36.71 14.13
N LEU A 593 -4.80 37.46 14.14
CA LEU A 593 -3.44 36.91 14.20
C LEU A 593 -3.13 36.22 15.55
N SER A 594 -3.92 36.50 16.60
CA SER A 594 -3.69 35.93 17.93
C SER A 594 -3.81 34.40 17.97
N TRP A 595 -4.53 33.79 17.03
CA TRP A 595 -4.65 32.33 16.96
C TRP A 595 -3.32 31.67 16.62
N TYR A 596 -2.49 32.27 15.75
CA TYR A 596 -1.15 31.77 15.43
C TYR A 596 -0.20 31.86 16.63
N LEU A 597 -0.37 32.87 17.50
CA LEU A 597 0.44 33.03 18.71
C LEU A 597 -0.01 32.12 19.86
N ARG A 598 -1.24 31.58 19.80
CA ARG A 598 -1.80 30.64 20.80
C ARG A 598 -1.70 29.17 20.38
N MET A 599 -1.15 28.92 19.19
CA MET A 599 -0.93 27.58 18.67
C MET A 599 0.05 26.80 19.55
N LYS A 600 -0.17 25.49 19.68
CA LYS A 600 0.81 24.59 20.31
C LYS A 600 2.05 24.47 19.41
N PRO A 601 3.25 24.27 19.98
CA PRO A 601 4.47 24.08 19.19
C PRO A 601 4.29 23.00 18.12
N LEU A 602 4.72 23.32 16.91
CA LEU A 602 4.67 22.41 15.78
C LEU A 602 5.71 21.32 15.96
N ARG A 603 5.32 20.07 15.71
CA ARG A 603 6.19 18.91 15.85
C ARG A 603 6.87 18.58 14.53
N LEU A 604 8.19 18.72 14.51
CA LEU A 604 9.07 18.11 13.53
C LEU A 604 9.65 16.79 14.10
N PRO A 605 10.27 15.93 13.27
CA PRO A 605 10.79 14.64 13.71
C PRO A 605 11.78 14.71 14.88
N PHE A 606 12.68 15.69 14.87
CA PHE A 606 13.74 15.86 15.87
C PHE A 606 13.64 17.17 16.65
N LYS A 607 12.79 18.11 16.23
CA LYS A 607 12.64 19.44 16.85
C LYS A 607 11.19 19.84 17.10
N LEU A 608 11.00 20.79 18.02
CA LEU A 608 9.73 21.47 18.26
C LEU A 608 9.86 22.94 17.86
N VAL A 609 8.96 23.41 17.00
CA VAL A 609 8.96 24.80 16.52
C VAL A 609 7.83 25.57 17.18
N ASP A 610 8.17 26.47 18.09
CA ASP A 610 7.21 27.40 18.68
C ASP A 610 7.12 28.69 17.84
N VAL A 611 6.01 28.85 17.12
CA VAL A 611 5.74 30.03 16.28
C VAL A 611 5.77 31.32 17.11
N LYS A 612 5.25 31.29 18.34
CA LYS A 612 5.22 32.47 19.22
C LYS A 612 6.63 32.94 19.53
N LEU A 613 7.51 32.03 19.95
CA LEU A 613 8.89 32.33 20.28
C LEU A 613 9.65 32.92 19.08
N LEU A 614 9.42 32.39 17.88
CA LEU A 614 10.05 32.91 16.66
C LEU A 614 9.60 34.34 16.32
N VAL A 615 8.31 34.64 16.49
CA VAL A 615 7.76 35.98 16.31
C VAL A 615 8.31 36.95 17.37
N GLU A 616 8.35 36.54 18.63
CA GLU A 616 8.91 37.34 19.72
C GLU A 616 10.37 37.70 19.46
N ASN A 617 11.19 36.73 19.04
CA ASN A 617 12.58 36.96 18.70
C ASN A 617 12.74 37.92 17.52
N HIS A 618 11.91 37.75 16.47
CA HIS A 618 11.93 38.62 15.30
C HIS A 618 11.55 40.06 15.65
N LEU A 619 10.43 40.26 16.36
CA LEU A 619 9.97 41.59 16.77
C LEU A 619 10.99 42.25 17.70
N THR A 620 11.54 41.49 18.66
CA THR A 620 12.59 42.00 19.56
C THR A 620 13.78 42.51 18.76
N TYR A 621 14.30 41.71 17.82
CA TYR A 621 15.40 42.11 16.94
C TYR A 621 15.04 43.33 16.07
N ALA A 622 13.86 43.34 15.47
CA ALA A 622 13.38 44.44 14.64
C ALA A 622 13.29 45.75 15.44
N PHE A 623 12.64 45.74 16.60
CA PHE A 623 12.53 46.91 17.48
C PHE A 623 13.89 47.40 17.97
N TYR A 624 14.81 46.50 18.37
CA TYR A 624 16.17 46.91 18.71
C TYR A 624 16.90 47.54 17.52
N THR A 625 16.80 46.97 16.33
CA THR A 625 17.46 47.50 15.13
C THR A 625 16.90 48.88 14.74
N TYR A 626 15.57 49.05 14.78
CA TYR A 626 14.94 50.35 14.51
C TYR A 626 15.24 51.39 15.61
N SER A 627 15.41 50.97 16.87
CA SER A 627 15.79 51.86 17.98
C SER A 627 17.27 52.26 17.94
N VAL A 628 18.12 51.40 17.39
CA VAL A 628 19.58 51.58 17.32
C VAL A 628 20.00 52.36 16.06
N MET A 629 19.14 52.56 15.06
CA MET A 629 19.37 53.51 13.95
C MET A 629 19.07 54.95 14.39
N PRO A 630 20.08 55.82 14.65
CA PRO A 630 19.85 57.19 15.06
C PRO A 630 19.99 58.15 13.86
N ASN A 631 19.10 59.15 13.82
CA ASN A 631 19.11 60.41 13.05
C ASN A 631 18.47 60.31 11.65
N TYR A 632 17.22 60.72 11.40
CA TYR A 632 16.57 62.01 11.67
C TYR A 632 15.06 61.82 11.93
N ASP A 633 14.62 61.61 13.17
CA ASP A 633 13.27 61.99 13.68
C ASP A 633 13.02 61.50 15.14
N ASN A 634 14.06 61.46 15.98
CA ASN A 634 13.94 61.11 17.40
C ASN A 634 13.33 62.24 18.26
N LYS A 635 12.26 62.88 17.78
CA LYS A 635 11.46 63.86 18.53
C LYS A 635 9.96 63.52 18.63
N ARG A 636 9.55 62.26 18.39
CA ARG A 636 8.12 61.89 18.44
C ARG A 636 7.69 60.87 19.51
N CYS A 637 8.55 60.49 20.44
CA CYS A 637 8.18 59.54 21.52
C CYS A 637 8.33 60.05 22.96
N MET A 638 8.56 61.34 23.17
CA MET A 638 8.39 61.96 24.49
C MET A 638 7.72 63.32 24.34
N ASN A 639 6.39 63.30 24.29
CA ASN A 639 5.45 64.24 24.93
C ASN A 639 4.01 63.90 24.55
#